data_AF-A0A2H3KYG1-F1
#
_entry.id   AF-A0A2H3KYG1-F1
#
_cell.length_a   1.000
_cell.length_b   1.000
_cell.length_c   1.000
_cell.angle_alpha   90.00
_cell.angle_beta   90.00
_cell.angle_gamma   90.00
#
_symmetry.space_group_name_H-M   'P 1'
#
loop_
_entity.id
_entity.type
_entity.pdbx_description
1 polymer ?
#
loop_
_entity_poly.entity_id
_entity_poly.type
_entity_poly.pdbx_seq_one_letter_code
_entity_poly.pdbx_strand_id
1 'polypeptide(L)'
;MQEKIDVLLIGGTVVTMDANWTIIADGAVAVKDKRILAVGPTPMIVDQYSADTIIDCAGCAIMPGLINAHAHVPMSLLRGMVADQQLDVWLFGYMFPVESQFVDAEFSYVGTLLSCAEMLRGGTTTFVDMYYFEEEVARAADESGMRAICGQTVMRLPTPDATSFDEGIERSRRFMEAWHTHERIVPTIAPHAPYTCTDQIYHEASALCKAFGVPLITHLSETAREVEESIRDREVTPIRYAKRVGAFDVPCIAAHCVHATEDDMRLLREAQVGAVPCPTSNLKLASGIAPIRRLIEVGVRTGLGTDGPASNDDQDMFTEIQLAALLPKGVSGDPTAVPARDALAMATCWGARAIHLDHLTGSLEPGKQADIAVVGLGRLHSAPRYTYSNDAIYSHLVYGARAADVRDVFVDGRALLLNGALQTLDEEAILRQSQVIAERINAFLASRERDLLAKIIALGGVEQAEIFEIQVKAHLDSEAAVEALLKSPEVTISKQSVRTQYDTYFLFQNEERIRIREDHRTDPGARPEPKYTITLMAEAVRGEYPDAIVLSRARYTAHADHSARFYREYFQPDRVHELEKQRRRWRIIYKGYDFALNLDTLAHGTDPGPYLEIKARTWSSRDAAHRAELIGELLNLAGLGERNLVKQEYVEMG
;
A
#
# COMPACT_ATOMS: atom_id res chain seq x y z
N MET A 1 33.94 38.89 28.04
CA MET A 1 33.71 39.18 26.60
C MET A 1 32.84 38.04 26.13
N GLN A 2 31.66 38.33 25.59
CA GLN A 2 30.76 37.30 25.10
C GLN A 2 31.41 36.55 23.93
N GLU A 3 31.24 35.23 23.88
CA GLU A 3 31.63 34.44 22.71
C GLU A 3 30.61 34.69 21.58
N LYS A 4 31.10 34.80 20.33
CA LYS A 4 30.24 34.99 19.16
C LYS A 4 29.72 33.64 18.63
N ILE A 5 28.42 33.55 18.36
CA ILE A 5 27.70 32.37 17.84
C ILE A 5 26.77 32.76 16.67
N ASP A 6 26.16 31.78 16.00
CA ASP A 6 25.37 32.02 14.79
C ASP A 6 23.91 32.35 15.11
N VAL A 7 23.26 31.49 15.89
CA VAL A 7 21.83 31.59 16.24
C VAL A 7 21.66 31.46 17.75
N LEU A 8 20.80 32.30 18.32
CA LEU A 8 20.39 32.24 19.71
C LEU A 8 18.87 32.32 19.83
N LEU A 9 18.26 31.23 20.28
CA LEU A 9 16.83 31.16 20.60
C LEU A 9 16.65 31.51 22.08
N ILE A 10 15.77 32.45 22.45
CA ILE A 10 15.63 32.95 23.84
C ILE A 10 14.18 33.03 24.31
N GLY A 11 13.95 33.01 25.63
CA GLY A 11 12.66 33.35 26.23
C GLY A 11 11.58 32.26 26.14
N GLY A 12 11.87 31.12 25.50
CA GLY A 12 10.94 30.00 25.36
C GLY A 12 11.07 28.98 26.48
N THR A 13 10.06 28.12 26.61
CA THR A 13 10.17 26.92 27.45
C THR A 13 11.01 25.87 26.72
N VAL A 14 12.26 25.68 27.12
CA VAL A 14 13.13 24.66 26.52
C VAL A 14 12.77 23.29 27.10
N VAL A 15 12.37 22.38 26.22
CA VAL A 15 12.05 20.98 26.49
C VAL A 15 13.20 20.16 25.94
N THR A 16 14.18 19.80 26.78
CA THR A 16 15.45 19.26 26.28
C THR A 16 15.35 17.84 25.73
N MET A 17 14.45 17.02 26.28
CA MET A 17 14.40 15.57 26.03
C MET A 17 15.74 14.85 26.33
N ASP A 18 16.58 15.44 27.20
CA ASP A 18 17.80 14.82 27.70
C ASP A 18 17.47 13.66 28.67
N ALA A 19 18.50 12.93 29.12
CA ALA A 19 18.33 11.82 30.05
C ALA A 19 17.71 12.22 31.41
N ASN A 20 17.76 13.51 31.77
CA ASN A 20 17.21 14.05 33.02
C ASN A 20 15.81 14.66 32.86
N TRP A 21 15.27 14.68 31.63
CA TRP A 21 14.01 15.34 31.27
C TRP A 21 13.99 16.83 31.65
N THR A 22 15.11 17.52 31.48
CA THR A 22 15.30 18.92 31.91
C THR A 22 14.32 19.85 31.17
N ILE A 23 13.59 20.66 31.93
CA ILE A 23 12.70 21.72 31.42
C ILE A 23 13.18 23.09 31.93
N ILE A 24 13.27 24.08 31.04
CA ILE A 24 13.72 25.44 31.37
C ILE A 24 12.67 26.44 30.89
N ALA A 25 11.85 27.00 31.78
CA ALA A 25 10.69 27.82 31.42
C ALA A 25 11.04 29.16 30.73
N ASP A 26 12.13 29.80 31.14
CA ASP A 26 12.74 30.95 30.47
C ASP A 26 14.14 30.53 30.03
N GLY A 27 14.17 29.71 28.99
CA GLY A 27 15.38 29.06 28.49
C GLY A 27 15.84 29.62 27.15
N ALA A 28 17.11 29.36 26.88
CA ALA A 28 17.77 29.70 25.64
C ALA A 28 18.61 28.55 25.12
N VAL A 29 18.74 28.49 23.79
CA VAL A 29 19.57 27.53 23.05
C VAL A 29 20.53 28.32 22.15
N ALA A 30 21.82 28.18 22.43
CA ALA A 30 22.89 28.78 21.65
C ALA A 30 23.41 27.78 20.61
N VAL A 31 23.50 28.20 19.35
CA VAL A 31 23.90 27.38 18.21
C VAL A 31 25.13 27.99 17.54
N LYS A 32 26.12 27.14 17.26
CA LYS A 32 27.35 27.51 16.55
C LYS A 32 27.77 26.43 15.56
N ASP A 33 28.17 26.87 14.38
CA ASP A 33 28.40 26.12 13.14
C ASP A 33 27.18 25.31 12.69
N LYS A 34 26.92 24.20 13.38
CA LYS A 34 25.77 23.31 13.16
C LYS A 34 25.22 22.70 14.45
N ARG A 35 25.89 22.97 15.57
CA ARG A 35 25.72 22.25 16.83
C ARG A 35 25.16 23.14 17.91
N ILE A 36 24.48 22.51 18.84
CA ILE A 36 24.07 23.10 20.09
C ILE A 36 25.34 23.34 20.91
N LEU A 37 25.65 24.59 21.18
CA LEU A 37 26.79 24.97 22.00
C LEU A 37 26.44 24.98 23.49
N ALA A 38 25.27 25.51 23.82
CA ALA A 38 24.79 25.62 25.19
C ALA A 38 23.26 25.66 25.27
N VAL A 39 22.72 25.12 26.36
CA VAL A 39 21.31 25.18 26.73
C VAL A 39 21.22 25.59 28.20
N GLY A 40 20.38 26.56 28.52
CA GLY A 40 20.30 27.07 29.89
C GLY A 40 19.27 28.18 30.08
N PRO A 41 19.14 28.75 31.29
CA PRO A 41 18.29 29.91 31.53
C PRO A 41 18.71 31.11 30.65
N THR A 42 17.75 31.82 30.08
CA THR A 42 18.00 32.95 29.16
C THR A 42 19.03 33.93 29.71
N PRO A 43 18.92 34.45 30.96
CA PRO A 43 19.88 35.42 31.49
C PRO A 43 21.33 34.90 31.51
N MET A 44 21.51 33.61 31.79
CA MET A 44 22.85 33.01 31.85
C MET A 44 23.48 32.85 30.47
N ILE A 45 22.67 32.52 29.45
CA ILE A 45 23.15 32.31 28.08
C ILE A 45 23.46 33.66 27.41
N VAL A 46 22.59 34.65 27.57
CA VAL A 46 22.82 35.99 26.97
C VAL A 46 24.02 36.70 27.59
N ASP A 47 24.37 36.44 28.85
CA ASP A 47 25.58 37.00 29.47
C ASP A 47 26.88 36.39 28.89
N GLN A 48 26.81 35.15 28.39
CA GLN A 48 27.97 34.40 27.89
C GLN A 48 28.17 34.53 26.38
N TYR A 49 27.08 34.71 25.62
CA TYR A 49 27.11 34.65 24.16
C TYR A 49 26.45 35.86 23.51
N SER A 50 26.96 36.19 22.32
CA SER A 50 26.36 37.16 21.39
C SER A 50 26.15 36.45 20.04
N ALA A 51 25.02 36.67 19.39
CA ALA A 51 24.65 35.93 18.19
C ALA A 51 24.47 36.83 16.96
N ASP A 52 24.74 36.29 15.78
CA ASP A 52 24.40 36.95 14.51
C ASP A 52 22.88 37.05 14.32
N THR A 53 22.13 36.04 14.76
CA THR A 53 20.68 36.01 14.76
C THR A 53 20.14 35.69 16.15
N ILE A 54 19.25 36.54 16.69
CA ILE A 54 18.54 36.31 17.95
C ILE A 54 17.05 36.14 17.64
N ILE A 55 16.46 35.07 18.14
CA ILE A 55 15.05 34.72 17.93
C ILE A 55 14.33 34.68 19.27
N ASP A 56 13.33 35.54 19.42
CA ASP A 56 12.46 35.55 20.60
C ASP A 56 11.40 34.43 20.48
N CYS A 57 11.47 33.48 21.41
CA CYS A 57 10.60 32.33 21.54
C CYS A 57 9.64 32.47 22.74
N ALA A 58 9.45 33.68 23.28
CA ALA A 58 8.50 33.93 24.34
C ALA A 58 7.10 33.36 24.01
N GLY A 59 6.60 32.51 24.90
CA GLY A 59 5.31 31.83 24.73
C GLY A 59 5.33 30.62 23.80
N CYS A 60 6.51 30.17 23.36
CA CYS A 60 6.73 28.94 22.61
C CYS A 60 7.45 27.88 23.46
N ALA A 61 7.38 26.62 23.03
CA ALA A 61 8.31 25.58 23.44
C ALA A 61 9.45 25.50 22.43
N ILE A 62 10.68 25.35 22.90
CA ILE A 62 11.86 25.02 22.09
C ILE A 62 12.18 23.56 22.39
N MET A 63 12.07 22.68 21.40
CA MET A 63 12.24 21.24 21.56
C MET A 63 13.09 20.66 20.43
N PRO A 64 13.63 19.44 20.57
CA PRO A 64 14.24 18.76 19.43
C PRO A 64 13.24 18.68 18.28
N GLY A 65 13.74 18.80 17.05
CA GLY A 65 12.92 18.54 15.88
C GLY A 65 12.32 17.13 15.93
N LEU A 66 11.12 16.98 15.39
CA LEU A 66 10.44 15.68 15.35
C LEU A 66 11.16 14.76 14.35
N ILE A 67 11.10 13.46 14.64
CA ILE A 67 11.69 12.39 13.83
C ILE A 67 10.57 11.48 13.34
N ASN A 68 10.33 11.51 12.04
CA ASN A 68 9.44 10.58 11.36
C ASN A 68 10.23 9.32 11.00
N ALA A 69 10.17 8.29 11.84
CA ALA A 69 11.05 7.14 11.74
C ALA A 69 10.64 6.09 10.68
N HIS A 70 9.56 6.33 9.93
CA HIS A 70 9.16 5.52 8.77
C HIS A 70 8.13 6.26 7.89
N ALA A 71 8.44 6.39 6.61
CA ALA A 71 7.59 7.01 5.60
C ALA A 71 7.82 6.41 4.20
N HIS A 72 6.91 6.77 3.28
CA HIS A 72 7.06 6.63 1.83
C HIS A 72 6.83 8.01 1.19
N VAL A 73 7.84 8.88 1.27
CA VAL A 73 7.67 10.32 1.06
C VAL A 73 7.20 10.70 -0.35
N PRO A 74 7.52 9.99 -1.44
CA PRO A 74 6.97 10.30 -2.75
C PRO A 74 5.45 10.03 -2.89
N MET A 75 4.88 9.17 -2.04
CA MET A 75 3.45 8.85 -2.08
C MET A 75 2.55 10.04 -1.70
N SER A 76 3.10 11.19 -1.33
CA SER A 76 2.36 12.45 -1.22
C SER A 76 1.60 12.83 -2.48
N LEU A 77 2.08 12.40 -3.66
CA LEU A 77 1.39 12.57 -4.94
C LEU A 77 0.21 11.62 -5.13
N LEU A 78 0.10 10.58 -4.30
CA LEU A 78 -1.02 9.63 -4.28
C LEU A 78 -2.03 9.96 -3.18
N ARG A 79 -1.84 11.05 -2.45
CA ARG A 79 -2.69 11.47 -1.34
C ARG A 79 -4.15 11.59 -1.78
N GLY A 80 -5.04 10.95 -1.03
CA GLY A 80 -6.48 11.00 -1.28
C GLY A 80 -6.93 10.38 -2.60
N MET A 81 -6.06 9.62 -3.28
CA MET A 81 -6.38 9.01 -4.58
C MET A 81 -7.48 7.95 -4.45
N VAL A 82 -7.33 7.03 -3.49
CA VAL A 82 -8.33 5.99 -3.18
C VAL A 82 -8.29 5.68 -1.69
N ALA A 83 -9.44 5.70 -1.04
CA ALA A 83 -9.63 5.34 0.37
C ALA A 83 -10.70 4.24 0.53
N ASP A 84 -10.78 3.66 1.73
CA ASP A 84 -11.83 2.73 2.16
C ASP A 84 -12.00 1.49 1.27
N GLN A 85 -10.89 0.97 0.76
CA GLN A 85 -10.82 -0.31 0.04
C GLN A 85 -10.11 -1.36 0.91
N GLN A 86 -10.42 -2.64 0.69
CA GLN A 86 -9.61 -3.71 1.29
C GLN A 86 -8.17 -3.62 0.76
N LEU A 87 -7.18 -3.97 1.59
CA LEU A 87 -5.75 -3.80 1.27
C LEU A 87 -5.37 -4.44 -0.09
N ASP A 88 -5.92 -5.61 -0.42
CA ASP A 88 -5.67 -6.26 -1.70
C ASP A 88 -6.27 -5.47 -2.89
N VAL A 89 -7.49 -4.96 -2.76
CA VAL A 89 -8.11 -4.10 -3.77
C VAL A 89 -7.35 -2.77 -3.90
N TRP A 90 -6.93 -2.17 -2.79
CA TRP A 90 -6.16 -0.93 -2.77
C TRP A 90 -4.80 -1.10 -3.46
N LEU A 91 -4.02 -2.13 -3.10
CA LEU A 91 -2.71 -2.43 -3.68
C LEU A 91 -2.80 -2.83 -5.15
N PHE A 92 -3.47 -3.95 -5.46
CA PHE A 92 -3.48 -4.53 -6.80
C PHE A 92 -4.40 -3.78 -7.76
N GLY A 93 -5.50 -3.23 -7.23
CA GLY A 93 -6.47 -2.50 -8.03
C GLY A 93 -6.01 -1.10 -8.39
N TYR A 94 -5.36 -0.38 -7.48
CA TYR A 94 -5.08 1.05 -7.64
C TYR A 94 -3.60 1.41 -7.49
N MET A 95 -2.93 1.07 -6.38
CA MET A 95 -1.55 1.50 -6.12
C MET A 95 -0.57 0.95 -7.15
N PHE A 96 -0.38 -0.36 -7.25
CA PHE A 96 0.63 -0.95 -8.15
C PHE A 96 0.45 -0.54 -9.62
N PRO A 97 -0.78 -0.48 -10.18
CA PRO A 97 -0.98 0.04 -11.52
C PRO A 97 -0.55 1.50 -11.68
N VAL A 98 -0.86 2.37 -10.72
CA VAL A 98 -0.44 3.77 -10.75
C VAL A 98 1.08 3.88 -10.58
N GLU A 99 1.65 3.18 -9.61
CA GLU A 99 3.10 3.17 -9.38
C GLU A 99 3.86 2.69 -10.60
N SER A 100 3.45 1.56 -11.20
CA SER A 100 4.09 1.00 -12.41
C SER A 100 4.07 1.95 -13.61
N GLN A 101 3.10 2.87 -13.66
CA GLN A 101 2.88 3.76 -14.79
C GLN A 101 3.46 5.16 -14.58
N PHE A 102 3.55 5.62 -13.34
CA PHE A 102 3.85 7.01 -12.99
C PHE A 102 5.04 7.19 -12.06
N VAL A 103 5.48 6.16 -11.32
CA VAL A 103 6.67 6.29 -10.47
C VAL A 103 7.90 6.25 -11.36
N ASP A 104 8.47 7.43 -11.56
CA ASP A 104 9.74 7.69 -12.21
C ASP A 104 10.56 8.70 -11.36
N ALA A 105 11.70 9.12 -11.88
CA ALA A 105 12.56 10.10 -11.21
C ALA A 105 11.85 11.44 -10.91
N GLU A 106 10.98 11.92 -11.81
CA GLU A 106 10.23 13.17 -11.62
C GLU A 106 9.21 13.01 -10.50
N PHE A 107 8.47 11.90 -10.49
CA PHE A 107 7.52 11.56 -9.44
C PHE A 107 8.20 11.49 -8.07
N SER A 108 9.30 10.73 -7.96
CA SER A 108 10.02 10.57 -6.70
C SER A 108 10.57 11.91 -6.18
N TYR A 109 11.13 12.74 -7.05
CA TYR A 109 11.64 14.05 -6.65
C TYR A 109 10.54 15.03 -6.22
N VAL A 110 9.50 15.23 -7.04
CA VAL A 110 8.43 16.20 -6.76
C VAL A 110 7.62 15.78 -5.52
N GLY A 111 7.30 14.49 -5.40
CA GLY A 111 6.59 13.96 -4.23
C GLY A 111 7.42 14.12 -2.95
N THR A 112 8.74 13.92 -3.03
CA THR A 112 9.62 14.16 -1.88
C THR A 112 9.65 15.63 -1.48
N LEU A 113 9.74 16.57 -2.43
CA LEU A 113 9.68 18.01 -2.12
C LEU A 113 8.37 18.40 -1.43
N LEU A 114 7.24 17.84 -1.88
CA LEU A 114 5.93 18.04 -1.25
C LEU A 114 5.90 17.54 0.19
N SER A 115 6.40 16.32 0.45
CA SER A 115 6.49 15.76 1.80
C SER A 115 7.47 16.53 2.69
N CYS A 116 8.62 16.96 2.17
CA CYS A 116 9.58 17.76 2.93
C CYS A 116 8.98 19.10 3.33
N ALA A 117 8.26 19.78 2.43
CA ALA A 117 7.56 21.02 2.73
C ALA A 117 6.53 20.83 3.85
N GLU A 118 5.70 19.78 3.79
CA GLU A 118 4.72 19.45 4.82
C GLU A 118 5.38 19.11 6.17
N MET A 119 6.39 18.24 6.17
CA MET A 119 7.13 17.82 7.36
C MET A 119 7.81 19.00 8.05
N LEU A 120 8.44 19.91 7.31
CA LEU A 120 9.04 21.13 7.86
C LEU A 120 7.97 22.03 8.50
N ARG A 121 6.80 22.20 7.87
CA ARG A 121 5.67 22.93 8.47
C ARG A 121 5.14 22.25 9.73
N GLY A 122 5.29 20.93 9.84
CA GLY A 122 4.89 20.13 10.99
C GLY A 122 5.95 19.96 12.09
N GLY A 123 7.14 20.56 11.95
CA GLY A 123 8.20 20.47 12.97
C GLY A 123 9.09 19.24 12.86
N THR A 124 8.91 18.43 11.82
CA THR A 124 9.78 17.29 11.51
C THR A 124 11.08 17.78 10.89
N THR A 125 12.19 17.25 11.37
CA THR A 125 13.56 17.60 10.94
C THR A 125 14.30 16.43 10.34
N THR A 126 13.91 15.21 10.72
CA THR A 126 14.50 13.96 10.26
C THR A 126 13.40 13.01 9.81
N PHE A 127 13.57 12.36 8.68
CA PHE A 127 12.72 11.25 8.26
C PHE A 127 13.51 10.00 7.86
N VAL A 128 12.83 8.85 7.85
CA VAL A 128 13.35 7.59 7.31
C VAL A 128 12.42 7.17 6.19
N ASP A 129 12.91 7.21 4.97
CA ASP A 129 12.18 6.78 3.78
C ASP A 129 12.56 5.35 3.40
N MET A 130 11.59 4.69 2.78
CA MET A 130 11.89 3.54 1.94
C MET A 130 11.00 3.58 0.70
N TYR A 131 11.59 3.91 -0.44
CA TYR A 131 10.85 3.96 -1.70
C TYR A 131 11.74 3.57 -2.89
N TYR A 132 11.33 3.98 -4.09
CA TYR A 132 12.04 3.81 -5.36
C TYR A 132 12.71 5.11 -5.79
N PHE A 133 13.75 5.03 -6.62
CA PHE A 133 14.55 6.18 -7.06
C PHE A 133 15.09 7.00 -5.86
N GLU A 134 15.67 6.33 -4.86
CA GLU A 134 16.11 6.97 -3.62
C GLU A 134 17.24 8.00 -3.81
N GLU A 135 17.94 7.99 -4.95
CA GLU A 135 18.83 9.08 -5.32
C GLU A 135 18.09 10.42 -5.53
N GLU A 136 16.85 10.38 -6.01
CA GLU A 136 16.01 11.56 -6.19
C GLU A 136 15.36 12.01 -4.89
N VAL A 137 15.00 11.05 -4.02
CA VAL A 137 14.56 11.31 -2.65
C VAL A 137 15.68 12.00 -1.87
N ALA A 138 16.89 11.44 -1.90
CA ALA A 138 18.09 12.02 -1.28
C ALA A 138 18.38 13.44 -1.80
N ARG A 139 18.25 13.65 -3.11
CA ARG A 139 18.42 14.97 -3.74
C ARG A 139 17.41 16.00 -3.24
N ALA A 140 16.12 15.65 -3.22
CA ALA A 140 15.08 16.54 -2.70
C ALA A 140 15.22 16.80 -1.19
N ALA A 141 15.58 15.77 -0.41
CA ALA A 141 15.86 15.90 1.01
C ALA A 141 17.01 16.88 1.28
N ASP A 142 18.13 16.74 0.55
CA ASP A 142 19.27 17.65 0.66
C ASP A 142 18.91 19.10 0.26
N GLU A 143 18.17 19.27 -0.84
CA GLU A 143 17.72 20.58 -1.31
C GLU A 143 16.80 21.28 -0.29
N SER A 144 15.88 20.53 0.31
CA SER A 144 15.04 21.05 1.40
C SER A 144 15.85 21.42 2.65
N GLY A 145 17.02 20.80 2.83
CA GLY A 145 17.89 20.95 3.99
C GLY A 145 17.61 19.95 5.12
N MET A 146 16.68 19.00 4.93
CA MET A 146 16.31 18.02 5.94
C MET A 146 17.38 16.93 6.14
N ARG A 147 17.31 16.25 7.30
CA ARG A 147 18.06 15.02 7.56
C ARG A 147 17.22 13.83 7.11
N ALA A 148 17.84 12.83 6.48
CA ALA A 148 17.11 11.65 6.04
C ALA A 148 17.94 10.37 6.12
N ILE A 149 17.27 9.25 6.39
CA ILE A 149 17.76 7.91 6.03
C ILE A 149 16.95 7.47 4.81
N CYS A 150 17.61 7.24 3.69
CA CYS A 150 16.99 6.96 2.39
C CYS A 150 17.23 5.50 2.03
N GLY A 151 16.17 4.68 1.97
CA GLY A 151 16.27 3.23 1.87
C GLY A 151 15.80 2.70 0.52
N GLN A 152 16.75 2.40 -0.39
CA GLN A 152 16.41 1.87 -1.71
C GLN A 152 15.65 0.55 -1.59
N THR A 153 14.38 0.57 -1.98
CA THR A 153 13.50 -0.59 -1.86
C THR A 153 13.92 -1.67 -2.84
N VAL A 154 14.00 -2.91 -2.35
CA VAL A 154 14.26 -4.11 -3.15
C VAL A 154 13.28 -5.21 -2.77
N MET A 155 12.81 -5.96 -3.77
CA MET A 155 11.95 -7.13 -3.58
C MET A 155 12.13 -8.14 -4.74
N ARG A 156 11.53 -9.34 -4.62
CA ARG A 156 11.65 -10.39 -5.63
C ARG A 156 10.95 -10.08 -6.96
N LEU A 157 9.96 -9.20 -6.94
CA LEU A 157 9.18 -8.78 -8.10
C LEU A 157 9.84 -7.54 -8.74
N PRO A 158 9.61 -7.29 -10.05
CA PRO A 158 10.04 -6.05 -10.67
C PRO A 158 9.49 -4.82 -9.93
N THR A 159 10.32 -3.81 -9.78
CA THR A 159 9.98 -2.50 -9.19
C THR A 159 9.98 -1.42 -10.27
N PRO A 160 9.43 -0.22 -10.02
CA PRO A 160 9.45 0.88 -11.00
C PRO A 160 10.85 1.25 -11.52
N ASP A 161 11.90 0.98 -10.73
CA ASP A 161 13.28 1.39 -10.98
C ASP A 161 14.27 0.23 -11.18
N ALA A 162 13.79 -1.03 -11.13
CA ALA A 162 14.59 -2.22 -11.40
C ALA A 162 13.73 -3.38 -11.94
N THR A 163 14.20 -4.03 -13.00
CA THR A 163 13.48 -5.15 -13.65
C THR A 163 13.63 -6.48 -12.90
N SER A 164 14.62 -6.57 -12.01
CA SER A 164 14.95 -7.75 -11.21
C SER A 164 15.54 -7.33 -9.86
N PHE A 165 15.55 -8.25 -8.89
CA PHE A 165 16.16 -7.95 -7.59
C PHE A 165 17.68 -7.75 -7.69
N ASP A 166 18.38 -8.45 -8.60
CA ASP A 166 19.82 -8.26 -8.83
C ASP A 166 20.12 -6.82 -9.27
N GLU A 167 19.30 -6.28 -10.19
CA GLU A 167 19.39 -4.88 -10.62
C GLU A 167 19.06 -3.93 -9.47
N GLY A 168 18.09 -4.28 -8.62
CA GLY A 168 17.74 -3.54 -7.41
C GLY A 168 18.89 -3.45 -6.41
N ILE A 169 19.52 -4.57 -6.05
CA ILE A 169 20.70 -4.62 -5.16
C ILE A 169 21.85 -3.77 -5.72
N GLU A 170 22.12 -3.91 -7.02
CA GLU A 170 23.18 -3.18 -7.70
C GLU A 170 22.87 -1.67 -7.78
N ARG A 171 21.61 -1.28 -7.95
CA ARG A 171 21.18 0.13 -7.83
C ARG A 171 21.40 0.65 -6.41
N SER A 172 20.99 -0.10 -5.38
CA SER A 172 21.23 0.26 -3.98
C SER A 172 22.72 0.48 -3.71
N ARG A 173 23.58 -0.41 -4.21
CA ARG A 173 25.05 -0.26 -4.07
C ARG A 173 25.54 1.04 -4.68
N ARG A 174 25.15 1.37 -5.92
CA ARG A 174 25.55 2.63 -6.57
C ARG A 174 25.04 3.87 -5.84
N PHE A 175 23.79 3.83 -5.37
CA PHE A 175 23.22 4.91 -4.56
C PHE A 175 24.01 5.12 -3.27
N MET A 176 24.29 4.04 -2.54
CA MET A 176 25.10 4.09 -1.32
C MET A 176 26.52 4.59 -1.59
N GLU A 177 27.19 4.15 -2.66
CA GLU A 177 28.50 4.65 -3.06
C GLU A 177 28.51 6.14 -3.39
N ALA A 178 27.42 6.67 -3.98
CA ALA A 178 27.33 8.08 -4.33
C ALA A 178 27.08 8.98 -3.11
N TRP A 179 26.36 8.48 -2.09
CA TRP A 179 25.84 9.31 -1.00
C TRP A 179 26.45 9.03 0.38
N HIS A 180 27.24 7.97 0.58
CA HIS A 180 27.68 7.56 1.93
C HIS A 180 28.54 8.57 2.68
N THR A 181 29.09 9.58 2.00
CA THR A 181 29.87 10.67 2.62
C THR A 181 29.03 11.91 2.93
N HIS A 182 27.72 11.90 2.66
CA HIS A 182 26.87 13.05 2.87
C HIS A 182 26.63 13.31 4.37
N GLU A 183 26.58 14.58 4.79
CA GLU A 183 26.52 14.92 6.23
C GLU A 183 25.12 14.71 6.86
N ARG A 184 24.05 14.83 6.04
CA ARG A 184 22.64 14.74 6.48
C ARG A 184 21.89 13.53 5.95
N ILE A 185 22.40 12.89 4.90
CA ILE A 185 21.70 11.82 4.19
C ILE A 185 22.44 10.53 4.47
N VAL A 186 21.74 9.55 5.04
CA VAL A 186 22.24 8.20 5.25
C VAL A 186 21.65 7.31 4.17
N PRO A 187 22.38 6.98 3.09
CA PRO A 187 21.87 6.07 2.09
C PRO A 187 21.92 4.64 2.61
N THR A 188 20.85 3.88 2.40
CA THR A 188 20.77 2.48 2.76
C THR A 188 19.91 1.70 1.78
N ILE A 189 19.69 0.42 2.10
CA ILE A 189 18.85 -0.50 1.36
C ILE A 189 17.69 -0.96 2.24
N ALA A 190 16.52 -1.11 1.63
CA ALA A 190 15.28 -1.46 2.30
C ALA A 190 14.62 -2.69 1.64
N PRO A 191 14.98 -3.93 2.03
CA PRO A 191 14.20 -5.10 1.66
C PRO A 191 12.74 -4.90 2.11
N HIS A 192 11.79 -4.89 1.18
CA HIS A 192 10.43 -4.43 1.45
C HIS A 192 9.80 -5.11 2.67
N ALA A 193 9.58 -6.44 2.60
CA ALA A 193 8.99 -7.20 3.70
C ALA A 193 9.30 -8.70 3.53
N PRO A 194 9.18 -9.52 4.59
CA PRO A 194 9.39 -10.96 4.53
C PRO A 194 8.60 -11.66 3.43
N TYR A 195 7.36 -11.27 3.14
CA TYR A 195 6.52 -11.96 2.15
C TYR A 195 6.85 -11.58 0.68
N THR A 196 7.64 -10.52 0.46
CA THR A 196 8.09 -10.11 -0.88
C THR A 196 9.59 -10.34 -1.13
N CYS A 197 10.36 -10.67 -0.09
CA CYS A 197 11.80 -10.88 -0.17
C CYS A 197 12.19 -12.34 0.07
N THR A 198 13.30 -12.75 -0.56
CA THR A 198 13.93 -14.07 -0.37
C THR A 198 15.04 -13.98 0.67
N ASP A 199 15.50 -15.13 1.16
CA ASP A 199 16.66 -15.22 2.07
C ASP A 199 17.90 -14.55 1.44
N GLN A 200 18.09 -14.72 0.13
CA GLN A 200 19.20 -14.12 -0.62
C GLN A 200 19.15 -12.59 -0.60
N ILE A 201 17.97 -11.98 -0.83
CA ILE A 201 17.81 -10.52 -0.78
C ILE A 201 18.21 -9.97 0.58
N TYR A 202 17.77 -10.59 1.68
CA TYR A 202 18.14 -10.16 3.02
C TYR A 202 19.64 -10.32 3.32
N HIS A 203 20.25 -11.42 2.87
CA HIS A 203 21.69 -11.63 3.03
C HIS A 203 22.52 -10.58 2.28
N GLU A 204 22.19 -10.29 1.03
CA GLU A 204 22.89 -9.29 0.22
C GLU A 204 22.69 -7.87 0.75
N ALA A 205 21.46 -7.53 1.13
CA ALA A 205 21.15 -6.24 1.76
C ALA A 205 21.93 -6.05 3.07
N SER A 206 21.95 -7.07 3.94
CA SER A 206 22.68 -7.01 5.22
C SER A 206 24.19 -6.90 5.00
N ALA A 207 24.73 -7.60 4.00
CA ALA A 207 26.15 -7.49 3.63
C ALA A 207 26.50 -6.08 3.14
N LEU A 208 25.62 -5.45 2.35
CA LEU A 208 25.78 -4.09 1.88
C LEU A 208 25.70 -3.08 3.03
N CYS A 209 24.68 -3.15 3.88
CA CYS A 209 24.57 -2.32 5.10
C CYS A 209 25.81 -2.44 5.98
N LYS A 210 26.35 -3.65 6.15
CA LYS A 210 27.58 -3.89 6.93
C LYS A 210 28.81 -3.22 6.31
N ALA A 211 28.93 -3.23 4.98
CA ALA A 211 30.05 -2.60 4.28
C ALA A 211 30.05 -1.07 4.44
N PHE A 212 28.87 -0.45 4.49
CA PHE A 212 28.71 1.00 4.63
C PHE A 212 28.52 1.47 6.08
N GLY A 213 28.25 0.56 7.03
CA GLY A 213 28.02 0.91 8.44
C GLY A 213 26.68 1.61 8.68
N VAL A 214 25.65 1.28 7.90
CA VAL A 214 24.32 1.92 7.92
C VAL A 214 23.22 0.92 8.34
N PRO A 215 22.05 1.39 8.82
CA PRO A 215 20.98 0.48 9.23
C PRO A 215 20.20 -0.09 8.03
N LEU A 216 19.71 -1.32 8.14
CA LEU A 216 18.76 -1.91 7.21
C LEU A 216 17.32 -1.49 7.57
N ILE A 217 16.45 -1.27 6.58
CA ILE A 217 15.04 -0.91 6.79
C ILE A 217 14.15 -2.03 6.23
N THR A 218 13.09 -2.42 6.95
CA THR A 218 12.13 -3.42 6.45
C THR A 218 10.81 -3.37 7.22
N HIS A 219 9.68 -3.72 6.58
CA HIS A 219 8.40 -3.90 7.27
C HIS A 219 8.35 -5.26 7.97
N LEU A 220 7.89 -5.32 9.22
CA LEU A 220 7.75 -6.59 9.96
C LEU A 220 6.45 -6.68 10.75
N SER A 221 5.77 -7.83 10.61
CA SER A 221 4.61 -8.18 11.43
C SER A 221 3.53 -7.09 11.42
N GLU A 222 3.26 -6.52 10.25
CA GLU A 222 2.27 -5.46 10.06
C GLU A 222 0.85 -6.01 10.20
N THR A 223 0.56 -7.16 9.60
CA THR A 223 -0.79 -7.74 9.59
C THR A 223 -0.83 -9.13 10.24
N ALA A 224 -1.98 -9.50 10.81
CA ALA A 224 -2.18 -10.85 11.37
C ALA A 224 -1.99 -11.92 10.28
N ARG A 225 -2.47 -11.63 9.07
CA ARG A 225 -2.32 -12.49 7.89
C ARG A 225 -0.86 -12.74 7.56
N GLU A 226 0.00 -11.71 7.55
CA GLU A 226 1.44 -11.88 7.33
C GLU A 226 2.04 -12.86 8.35
N VAL A 227 1.69 -12.72 9.63
CA VAL A 227 2.19 -13.60 10.70
C VAL A 227 1.71 -15.04 10.50
N GLU A 228 0.42 -15.23 10.20
CA GLU A 228 -0.17 -16.55 9.92
C GLU A 228 0.49 -17.23 8.72
N GLU A 229 0.66 -16.51 7.61
CA GLU A 229 1.32 -17.02 6.40
C GLU A 229 2.79 -17.35 6.68
N SER A 230 3.52 -16.51 7.41
CA SER A 230 4.91 -16.79 7.80
C SER A 230 5.02 -18.02 8.70
N ILE A 231 4.14 -18.19 9.69
CA ILE A 231 4.15 -19.38 10.54
C ILE A 231 3.83 -20.64 9.72
N ARG A 232 2.86 -20.57 8.81
CA ARG A 232 2.50 -21.69 7.94
C ARG A 232 3.63 -22.09 6.99
N ASP A 233 4.26 -21.11 6.35
CA ASP A 233 5.19 -21.35 5.23
C ASP A 233 6.66 -21.42 5.69
N ARG A 234 6.98 -20.86 6.87
CA ARG A 234 8.37 -20.72 7.39
C ARG A 234 8.55 -21.18 8.83
N GLU A 235 7.47 -21.62 9.49
CA GLU A 235 7.43 -22.14 10.87
C GLU A 235 7.78 -21.11 11.97
N VAL A 236 7.91 -19.83 11.61
CA VAL A 236 8.28 -18.75 12.52
C VAL A 236 7.56 -17.44 12.18
N THR A 237 7.49 -16.52 13.14
CA THR A 237 6.99 -15.16 12.93
C THR A 237 7.87 -14.39 11.94
N PRO A 238 7.36 -13.34 11.27
CA PRO A 238 8.14 -12.50 10.36
C PRO A 238 9.40 -11.91 11.02
N ILE A 239 9.30 -11.47 12.29
CA ILE A 239 10.43 -10.94 13.06
C ILE A 239 11.50 -12.02 13.31
N ARG A 240 11.11 -13.23 13.70
CA ARG A 240 12.06 -14.35 13.86
C ARG A 240 12.67 -14.78 12.54
N TYR A 241 11.89 -14.76 11.45
CA TYR A 241 12.40 -15.00 10.11
C TYR A 241 13.46 -13.97 9.74
N ALA A 242 13.20 -12.67 9.92
CA ALA A 242 14.15 -11.59 9.66
C ALA A 242 15.47 -11.80 10.41
N LYS A 243 15.41 -12.24 11.69
CA LYS A 243 16.65 -12.64 12.41
C LYS A 243 17.35 -13.82 11.75
N ARG A 244 16.60 -14.87 11.37
CA ARG A 244 17.14 -16.10 10.77
C ARG A 244 17.90 -15.82 9.48
N VAL A 245 17.43 -14.87 8.67
CA VAL A 245 18.05 -14.48 7.39
C VAL A 245 19.07 -13.36 7.52
N GLY A 246 19.47 -13.00 8.75
CA GLY A 246 20.57 -12.08 9.02
C GLY A 246 20.23 -10.59 8.95
N ALA A 247 18.95 -10.21 8.82
CA ALA A 247 18.54 -8.80 8.79
C ALA A 247 18.97 -8.04 10.07
N PHE A 248 19.07 -8.74 11.20
CA PHE A 248 19.50 -8.18 12.48
C PHE A 248 20.98 -8.49 12.81
N ASP A 249 21.80 -8.77 11.79
CA ASP A 249 23.26 -8.84 11.94
C ASP A 249 23.93 -7.47 11.72
N VAL A 250 23.13 -6.48 11.34
CA VAL A 250 23.41 -5.05 11.26
C VAL A 250 22.35 -4.29 12.06
N PRO A 251 22.56 -3.00 12.39
CA PRO A 251 21.47 -2.16 12.90
C PRO A 251 20.27 -2.24 11.96
N CYS A 252 19.07 -2.37 12.51
CA CYS A 252 17.84 -2.54 11.73
C CYS A 252 16.75 -1.60 12.25
N ILE A 253 15.92 -1.11 11.34
CA ILE A 253 14.71 -0.33 11.58
C ILE A 253 13.54 -1.15 11.02
N ALA A 254 12.63 -1.54 11.90
CA ALA A 254 11.49 -2.40 11.62
C ALA A 254 10.19 -1.61 11.72
N ALA A 255 9.55 -1.37 10.59
CA ALA A 255 8.28 -0.66 10.53
C ALA A 255 7.12 -1.53 11.03
N HIS A 256 6.06 -0.86 11.52
CA HIS A 256 4.81 -1.40 12.06
C HIS A 256 4.94 -2.19 13.37
N CYS A 257 5.49 -3.41 13.32
CA CYS A 257 5.57 -4.33 14.47
C CYS A 257 4.23 -4.54 15.21
N VAL A 258 3.11 -4.53 14.49
CA VAL A 258 1.76 -4.55 15.06
C VAL A 258 1.46 -5.87 15.77
N HIS A 259 1.83 -6.98 15.14
CA HIS A 259 1.56 -8.34 15.64
C HIS A 259 2.81 -8.99 16.27
N ALA A 260 3.70 -8.18 16.86
CA ALA A 260 4.88 -8.67 17.56
C ALA A 260 4.48 -9.42 18.85
N THR A 261 4.92 -10.67 18.97
CA THR A 261 4.73 -11.47 20.19
C THR A 261 5.72 -11.06 21.30
N GLU A 262 5.51 -11.53 22.54
CA GLU A 262 6.46 -11.31 23.65
C GLU A 262 7.90 -11.74 23.31
N ASP A 263 8.05 -12.87 22.65
CA ASP A 263 9.36 -13.37 22.25
C ASP A 263 9.96 -12.52 21.13
N ASP A 264 9.13 -12.05 20.18
CA ASP A 264 9.59 -11.15 19.13
C ASP A 264 10.11 -9.84 19.74
N MET A 265 9.39 -9.27 20.71
CA MET A 265 9.81 -8.04 21.40
C MET A 265 11.12 -8.23 22.16
N ARG A 266 11.34 -9.37 22.81
CA ARG A 266 12.63 -9.69 23.45
C ARG A 266 13.75 -9.81 22.43
N LEU A 267 13.47 -10.43 21.29
CA LEU A 267 14.42 -10.56 20.18
C LEU A 267 14.80 -9.20 19.60
N LEU A 268 13.82 -8.32 19.34
CA LEU A 268 14.06 -6.95 18.87
C LEU A 268 14.94 -6.17 19.84
N ARG A 269 14.66 -6.27 21.16
CA ARG A 269 15.47 -5.64 22.21
C ARG A 269 16.91 -6.17 22.21
N GLU A 270 17.08 -7.48 22.20
CA GLU A 270 18.40 -8.13 22.26
C GLU A 270 19.25 -7.80 21.03
N ALA A 271 18.64 -7.77 19.86
CA ALA A 271 19.27 -7.37 18.61
C ALA A 271 19.35 -5.84 18.42
N GLN A 272 18.85 -5.06 19.39
CA GLN A 272 18.82 -3.60 19.36
C GLN A 272 18.12 -3.01 18.12
N VAL A 273 17.13 -3.71 17.58
CA VAL A 273 16.31 -3.26 16.45
C VAL A 273 15.42 -2.08 16.89
N GLY A 274 15.29 -1.08 16.02
CA GLY A 274 14.30 -0.02 16.17
C GLY A 274 12.93 -0.50 15.72
N ALA A 275 11.92 -0.52 16.59
CA ALA A 275 10.54 -0.77 16.22
C ALA A 275 9.83 0.57 15.97
N VAL A 276 9.18 0.71 14.81
CA VAL A 276 8.52 1.96 14.40
C VAL A 276 7.05 1.70 14.07
N PRO A 277 6.17 1.71 15.09
CA PRO A 277 4.73 1.73 14.86
C PRO A 277 4.29 2.98 14.08
N CYS A 278 3.31 2.79 13.19
CA CYS A 278 2.68 3.87 12.42
C CYS A 278 1.17 3.90 12.71
N PRO A 279 0.75 4.47 13.85
CA PRO A 279 -0.62 4.40 14.35
C PRO A 279 -1.71 4.71 13.32
N THR A 280 -1.63 5.82 12.58
CA THR A 280 -2.70 6.18 11.62
C THR A 280 -2.81 5.18 10.49
N SER A 281 -1.68 4.79 9.88
CA SER A 281 -1.67 3.77 8.83
C SER A 281 -2.19 2.42 9.29
N ASN A 282 -1.72 1.97 10.46
CA ASN A 282 -2.17 0.70 11.03
C ASN A 282 -3.68 0.67 11.27
N LEU A 283 -4.28 1.81 11.63
CA LEU A 283 -5.74 1.94 11.79
C LEU A 283 -6.46 2.03 10.44
N LYS A 284 -5.96 2.85 9.51
CA LYS A 284 -6.58 3.08 8.19
C LYS A 284 -6.62 1.82 7.34
N LEU A 285 -5.56 1.01 7.38
CA LEU A 285 -5.47 -0.27 6.67
C LEU A 285 -6.08 -1.45 7.45
N ALA A 286 -6.60 -1.20 8.66
CA ALA A 286 -7.07 -2.23 9.60
C ALA A 286 -6.01 -3.31 9.90
N SER A 287 -4.72 -2.95 9.83
CA SER A 287 -3.59 -3.81 10.20
C SER A 287 -3.63 -4.16 11.69
N GLY A 288 -4.04 -3.22 12.54
CA GLY A 288 -4.27 -3.45 13.97
C GLY A 288 -3.74 -2.32 14.85
N ILE A 289 -3.53 -2.60 16.14
CA ILE A 289 -2.94 -1.64 17.10
C ILE A 289 -1.65 -2.24 17.63
N ALA A 290 -0.52 -1.60 17.33
CA ALA A 290 0.78 -2.06 17.81
C ALA A 290 0.87 -2.03 19.34
N PRO A 291 1.57 -2.98 19.99
CA PRO A 291 1.67 -3.07 21.43
C PRO A 291 2.69 -2.07 22.00
N ILE A 292 2.52 -0.77 21.71
CA ILE A 292 3.47 0.32 22.03
C ILE A 292 3.89 0.30 23.50
N ARG A 293 2.91 0.22 24.43
CA ARG A 293 3.19 0.11 25.87
C ARG A 293 4.17 -1.02 26.16
N ARG A 294 3.95 -2.18 25.55
CA ARG A 294 4.73 -3.37 25.83
C ARG A 294 6.12 -3.32 25.20
N LEU A 295 6.24 -2.76 23.98
CA LEU A 295 7.53 -2.48 23.35
C LEU A 295 8.43 -1.63 24.27
N ILE A 296 7.86 -0.56 24.85
CA ILE A 296 8.56 0.32 25.81
C ILE A 296 8.93 -0.46 27.09
N GLU A 297 8.00 -1.16 27.72
CA GLU A 297 8.24 -1.90 28.96
C GLU A 297 9.29 -3.02 28.82
N VAL A 298 9.35 -3.68 27.66
CA VAL A 298 10.37 -4.68 27.35
C VAL A 298 11.74 -4.03 27.13
N GLY A 299 11.76 -2.76 26.72
CA GLY A 299 12.98 -1.99 26.45
C GLY A 299 13.40 -2.03 24.97
N VAL A 300 12.46 -2.29 24.05
CA VAL A 300 12.69 -2.16 22.61
C VAL A 300 12.94 -0.68 22.27
N ARG A 301 13.88 -0.41 21.35
CA ARG A 301 14.09 0.96 20.86
C ARG A 301 12.87 1.33 20.02
N THR A 302 11.99 2.18 20.53
CA THR A 302 10.68 2.42 19.91
C THR A 302 10.57 3.86 19.42
N GLY A 303 10.33 4.03 18.13
CA GLY A 303 10.07 5.31 17.46
C GLY A 303 8.61 5.44 17.01
N LEU A 304 8.31 6.43 16.17
CA LEU A 304 7.02 6.61 15.49
C LEU A 304 7.25 6.98 14.03
N GLY A 305 6.37 6.50 13.15
CA GLY A 305 6.36 6.86 11.74
C GLY A 305 4.95 7.21 11.28
N THR A 306 4.85 7.92 10.16
CA THR A 306 3.57 8.26 9.52
C THR A 306 3.17 7.25 8.46
N ASP A 307 4.12 6.45 7.95
CA ASP A 307 3.97 5.70 6.70
C ASP A 307 3.76 6.69 5.51
N GLY A 308 3.34 6.20 4.34
CA GLY A 308 3.04 6.99 3.15
C GLY A 308 1.71 7.75 3.22
N PRO A 309 1.60 8.95 2.62
CA PRO A 309 0.34 9.72 2.56
C PRO A 309 -0.82 9.07 1.77
N ALA A 310 -0.64 7.86 1.24
CA ALA A 310 -1.72 7.10 0.62
C ALA A 310 -2.47 6.20 1.64
N SER A 311 -1.86 5.95 2.80
CA SER A 311 -2.38 5.14 3.91
C SER A 311 -2.45 5.91 5.23
N ASN A 312 -2.32 7.24 5.25
CA ASN A 312 -2.41 8.08 6.46
C ASN A 312 -3.63 9.03 6.49
N ASP A 313 -3.70 10.17 5.80
CA ASP A 313 -3.06 10.56 4.53
C ASP A 313 -2.26 11.88 4.63
N ASP A 314 -1.65 12.17 5.78
CA ASP A 314 -0.72 13.28 5.96
C ASP A 314 0.67 12.85 6.47
N GLN A 315 1.54 13.81 6.76
CA GLN A 315 2.85 13.59 7.40
C GLN A 315 2.92 14.28 8.79
N ASP A 316 1.79 14.38 9.50
CA ASP A 316 1.69 15.07 10.79
C ASP A 316 2.11 14.17 11.97
N MET A 317 3.34 14.36 12.44
CA MET A 317 3.88 13.67 13.61
C MET A 317 3.14 14.01 14.92
N PHE A 318 2.46 15.15 15.06
CA PHE A 318 1.66 15.43 16.27
C PHE A 318 0.45 14.50 16.37
N THR A 319 -0.16 14.13 15.24
CA THR A 319 -1.22 13.12 15.19
C THR A 319 -0.70 11.76 15.61
N GLU A 320 0.47 11.34 15.10
CA GLU A 320 1.08 10.06 15.49
C GLU A 320 1.45 10.02 16.97
N ILE A 321 2.02 11.10 17.52
CA ILE A 321 2.33 11.25 18.94
C ILE A 321 1.06 11.12 19.79
N GLN A 322 -0.02 11.79 19.37
CA GLN A 322 -1.29 11.76 20.09
C GLN A 322 -1.90 10.35 20.08
N LEU A 323 -1.90 9.67 18.93
CA LEU A 323 -2.41 8.30 18.82
C LEU A 323 -1.55 7.30 19.61
N ALA A 324 -0.22 7.46 19.60
CA ALA A 324 0.68 6.65 20.41
C ALA A 324 0.40 6.78 21.92
N ALA A 325 -0.03 7.95 22.37
CA ALA A 325 -0.47 8.17 23.75
C ALA A 325 -1.88 7.62 24.02
N LEU A 326 -2.84 7.80 23.11
CA LEU A 326 -4.25 7.51 23.37
C LEU A 326 -4.63 6.03 23.15
N LEU A 327 -4.12 5.40 22.09
CA LEU A 327 -4.51 4.03 21.73
C LEU A 327 -4.19 3.01 22.83
N PRO A 328 -2.99 3.01 23.46
CA PRO A 328 -2.69 2.08 24.54
C PRO A 328 -3.63 2.26 25.75
N LYS A 329 -4.06 3.49 26.05
CA LYS A 329 -5.03 3.76 27.13
C LYS A 329 -6.40 3.18 26.79
N GLY A 330 -6.88 3.41 25.57
CA GLY A 330 -8.17 2.90 25.09
C GLY A 330 -8.23 1.38 25.05
N VAL A 331 -7.18 0.72 24.59
CA VAL A 331 -7.11 -0.74 24.48
C VAL A 331 -6.94 -1.43 25.85
N SER A 332 -6.10 -0.88 26.72
CA SER A 332 -5.80 -1.51 28.02
C SER A 332 -6.79 -1.16 29.14
N GLY A 333 -7.59 -0.10 28.97
CA GLY A 333 -8.41 0.46 30.05
C GLY A 333 -7.60 1.15 31.16
N ASP A 334 -6.28 1.29 30.99
CA ASP A 334 -5.38 1.94 31.93
C ASP A 334 -5.06 3.37 31.43
N PRO A 335 -5.56 4.43 32.11
CA PRO A 335 -5.32 5.80 31.70
C PRO A 335 -3.86 6.25 31.85
N THR A 336 -3.01 5.45 32.49
CA THR A 336 -1.58 5.73 32.68
C THR A 336 -0.70 5.10 31.60
N ALA A 337 -1.27 4.26 30.72
CA ALA A 337 -0.54 3.62 29.62
C ALA A 337 0.05 4.68 28.68
N VAL A 338 1.37 4.62 28.45
CA VAL A 338 2.15 5.57 27.61
C VAL A 338 1.85 7.04 27.96
N PRO A 339 2.49 7.56 29.02
CA PRO A 339 2.39 8.98 29.39
C PRO A 339 2.81 9.92 28.26
N ALA A 340 2.34 11.17 28.32
CA ALA A 340 2.63 12.18 27.28
C ALA A 340 4.14 12.34 27.02
N ARG A 341 4.96 12.37 28.08
CA ARG A 341 6.42 12.46 27.97
C ARG A 341 7.01 11.33 27.11
N ASP A 342 6.55 10.10 27.34
CA ASP A 342 7.04 8.91 26.65
C ASP A 342 6.60 8.92 25.17
N ALA A 343 5.36 9.33 24.89
CA ALA A 343 4.88 9.51 23.52
C ALA A 343 5.70 10.56 22.74
N LEU A 344 6.02 11.70 23.38
CA LEU A 344 6.89 12.72 22.78
C LEU A 344 8.33 12.20 22.59
N ALA A 345 8.84 11.39 23.52
CA ALA A 345 10.15 10.78 23.42
C ALA A 345 10.27 9.87 22.19
N MET A 346 9.21 9.10 21.87
CA MET A 346 9.17 8.24 20.67
C MET A 346 9.31 9.03 19.35
N ALA A 347 8.91 10.31 19.32
CA ALA A 347 9.10 11.20 18.17
C ALA A 347 10.35 12.09 18.26
N THR A 348 11.16 11.96 19.32
CA THR A 348 12.38 12.76 19.54
C THR A 348 13.55 11.87 19.98
N CYS A 349 13.90 11.83 21.27
CA CYS A 349 15.12 11.16 21.73
C CYS A 349 15.07 9.63 21.60
N TRP A 350 13.91 9.00 21.81
CA TRP A 350 13.74 7.57 21.57
C TRP A 350 13.57 7.26 20.09
N GLY A 351 12.94 8.16 19.31
CA GLY A 351 12.91 8.08 17.85
C GLY A 351 14.32 8.07 17.26
N ALA A 352 15.18 8.99 17.68
CA ALA A 352 16.59 9.05 17.28
C ALA A 352 17.32 7.74 17.59
N ARG A 353 17.04 7.14 18.77
CA ARG A 353 17.62 5.85 19.16
C ARG A 353 17.08 4.68 18.33
N ALA A 354 15.81 4.70 17.96
CA ALA A 354 15.21 3.69 17.09
C ALA A 354 15.83 3.71 15.68
N ILE A 355 16.17 4.90 15.18
CA ILE A 355 16.83 5.06 13.87
C ILE A 355 18.37 5.11 13.95
N HIS A 356 18.95 4.87 15.13
CA HIS A 356 20.40 4.81 15.40
C HIS A 356 21.16 6.15 15.20
N LEU A 357 20.46 7.29 15.33
CA LEU A 357 21.02 8.64 15.25
C LEU A 357 21.01 9.40 16.58
N ASP A 358 20.80 8.72 17.72
CA ASP A 358 20.73 9.34 19.06
C ASP A 358 22.03 10.01 19.51
N HIS A 359 23.16 9.69 18.90
CA HIS A 359 24.42 10.40 19.12
C HIS A 359 24.50 11.76 18.41
N LEU A 360 23.63 12.02 17.42
CA LEU A 360 23.61 13.25 16.62
C LEU A 360 22.46 14.17 16.99
N THR A 361 21.25 13.65 17.19
CA THR A 361 20.02 14.43 17.28
C THR A 361 19.04 13.86 18.32
N GLY A 362 17.81 14.37 18.37
CA GLY A 362 16.71 13.89 19.21
C GLY A 362 16.64 14.48 20.63
N SER A 363 17.65 15.22 21.08
CA SER A 363 17.64 15.96 22.35
C SER A 363 18.47 17.24 22.23
N LEU A 364 18.12 18.25 23.05
CA LEU A 364 18.82 19.53 23.10
C LEU A 364 19.96 19.46 24.12
N GLU A 365 21.09 18.92 23.70
CA GLU A 365 22.28 18.74 24.52
C GLU A 365 23.51 19.37 23.84
N PRO A 366 24.42 20.03 24.59
CA PRO A 366 25.67 20.52 24.03
C PRO A 366 26.43 19.45 23.24
N GLY A 367 26.86 19.79 22.02
CA GLY A 367 27.58 18.91 21.11
C GLY A 367 26.70 18.19 20.08
N LYS A 368 25.40 18.04 20.30
CA LYS A 368 24.46 17.50 19.29
C LYS A 368 24.20 18.50 18.17
N GLN A 369 23.73 18.00 17.03
CA GLN A 369 23.29 18.84 15.91
C GLN A 369 22.08 19.66 16.33
N ALA A 370 22.01 20.90 15.86
CA ALA A 370 20.91 21.82 16.15
C ALA A 370 19.71 21.55 15.24
N ASP A 371 19.08 20.38 15.45
CA ASP A 371 17.80 20.01 14.86
C ASP A 371 16.68 20.37 15.86
N ILE A 372 16.00 21.49 15.63
CA ILE A 372 15.15 22.17 16.62
C ILE A 372 13.79 22.51 16.01
N ALA A 373 12.72 22.30 16.77
CA ALA A 373 11.39 22.81 16.46
C ALA A 373 10.93 23.81 17.54
N VAL A 374 10.30 24.90 17.12
CA VAL A 374 9.71 25.92 17.99
C VAL A 374 8.19 25.88 17.83
N VAL A 375 7.47 25.55 18.91
CA VAL A 375 6.01 25.31 18.90
C VAL A 375 5.29 26.38 19.72
N GLY A 376 4.31 27.06 19.14
CA GLY A 376 3.50 28.06 19.85
C GLY A 376 2.58 27.44 20.90
N LEU A 377 2.63 27.92 22.15
CA LEU A 377 1.86 27.34 23.27
C LEU A 377 0.58 28.11 23.63
N GLY A 378 0.18 29.10 22.82
CA GLY A 378 -0.82 30.10 23.20
C GLY A 378 -1.99 30.25 22.22
N ARG A 379 -2.19 29.30 21.31
CA ARG A 379 -3.31 29.35 20.36
C ARG A 379 -4.63 29.03 21.07
N LEU A 380 -5.74 29.42 20.45
CA LEU A 380 -7.08 29.28 21.06
C LEU A 380 -7.40 27.83 21.46
N HIS A 381 -7.01 26.85 20.64
CA HIS A 381 -7.27 25.43 20.91
C HIS A 381 -6.31 24.81 21.93
N SER A 382 -5.19 25.47 22.24
CA SER A 382 -4.17 24.96 23.16
C SER A 382 -4.09 25.75 24.48
N ALA A 383 -4.86 26.83 24.65
CA ALA A 383 -4.95 27.60 25.90
C ALA A 383 -5.99 27.01 26.90
N PRO A 384 -5.84 27.20 28.23
CA PRO A 384 -4.74 27.87 28.93
C PRO A 384 -3.49 27.00 29.09
N ARG A 385 -2.41 27.61 29.60
CA ARG A 385 -1.16 26.91 29.96
C ARG A 385 -1.05 26.71 31.45
N TYR A 386 -0.67 25.50 31.85
CA TYR A 386 -0.36 25.15 33.23
C TYR A 386 1.15 25.07 33.43
N THR A 387 1.64 25.62 34.54
CA THR A 387 3.07 25.62 34.91
C THR A 387 3.32 25.08 36.33
N TYR A 388 2.31 24.47 36.95
CA TYR A 388 2.40 23.96 38.32
C TYR A 388 3.31 22.73 38.45
N SER A 389 3.52 21.98 37.36
CA SER A 389 4.42 20.83 37.29
C SER A 389 5.28 20.90 36.02
N ASN A 390 6.49 20.33 36.10
CA ASN A 390 7.38 20.25 34.95
C ASN A 390 6.77 19.40 33.81
N ASP A 391 5.93 18.41 34.14
CA ASP A 391 5.31 17.54 33.13
C ASP A 391 4.12 18.19 32.40
N ALA A 392 3.62 19.34 32.86
CA ALA A 392 2.47 20.01 32.26
C ALA A 392 2.70 20.38 30.79
N ILE A 393 3.96 20.68 30.40
CA ILE A 393 4.33 21.00 29.03
C ILE A 393 4.14 19.79 28.09
N TYR A 394 4.45 18.58 28.54
CA TYR A 394 4.28 17.37 27.74
C TYR A 394 2.80 17.12 27.43
N SER A 395 1.92 17.28 28.43
CA SER A 395 0.48 17.16 28.23
C SER A 395 -0.04 18.16 27.20
N HIS A 396 0.46 19.40 27.24
CA HIS A 396 0.09 20.43 26.26
C HIS A 396 0.56 20.07 24.85
N LEU A 397 1.82 19.66 24.69
CA LEU A 397 2.39 19.30 23.38
C LEU A 397 1.73 18.05 22.77
N VAL A 398 1.36 17.06 23.58
CA VAL A 398 0.86 15.77 23.08
C VAL A 398 -0.65 15.76 22.85
N TYR A 399 -1.43 16.39 23.75
CA TYR A 399 -2.89 16.34 23.68
C TYR A 399 -3.52 17.60 23.10
N GLY A 400 -2.77 18.70 22.98
CA GLY A 400 -3.29 20.00 22.56
C GLY A 400 -2.62 20.62 21.34
N ALA A 401 -1.30 20.46 21.18
CA ALA A 401 -0.58 21.04 20.05
C ALA A 401 -0.91 20.33 18.73
N ARG A 402 -0.71 21.04 17.62
CA ARG A 402 -0.93 20.57 16.25
C ARG A 402 0.26 20.96 15.38
N ALA A 403 0.47 20.30 14.23
CA ALA A 403 1.48 20.71 13.25
C ALA A 403 1.41 22.21 12.92
N ALA A 404 0.21 22.75 12.76
CA ALA A 404 0.03 24.17 12.45
C ALA A 404 0.59 25.13 13.52
N ASP A 405 0.83 24.68 14.75
CA ASP A 405 1.39 25.48 15.84
C ASP A 405 2.91 25.63 15.78
N VAL A 406 3.58 24.86 14.92
CA VAL A 406 5.00 25.01 14.64
C VAL A 406 5.26 26.36 13.99
N ARG A 407 6.20 27.11 14.56
CA ARG A 407 6.57 28.45 14.13
C ARG A 407 7.90 28.43 13.39
N ASP A 408 8.92 27.83 13.98
CA ASP A 408 10.28 27.80 13.43
C ASP A 408 10.86 26.39 13.48
N VAL A 409 11.68 26.05 12.48
CA VAL A 409 12.38 24.77 12.37
C VAL A 409 13.80 24.99 11.92
N PHE A 410 14.74 24.33 12.59
CA PHE A 410 16.17 24.35 12.29
C PHE A 410 16.67 22.92 12.07
N VAL A 411 17.56 22.74 11.10
CA VAL A 411 18.31 21.49 10.88
C VAL A 411 19.77 21.87 10.68
N ASP A 412 20.68 21.17 11.39
CA ASP A 412 22.10 21.57 11.47
C ASP A 412 22.25 23.08 11.79
N GLY A 413 21.36 23.65 12.62
CA GLY A 413 21.38 25.07 13.00
C GLY A 413 20.92 26.06 11.91
N ARG A 414 20.60 25.59 10.70
CA ARG A 414 20.06 26.41 9.62
C ARG A 414 18.55 26.50 9.73
N ALA A 415 18.00 27.70 9.67
CA ALA A 415 16.54 27.90 9.64
C ALA A 415 15.95 27.40 8.32
N LEU A 416 15.03 26.44 8.38
CA LEU A 416 14.28 25.90 7.24
C LEU A 416 12.81 26.34 7.24
N LEU A 417 12.27 26.65 8.43
CA LEU A 417 10.99 27.31 8.62
C LEU A 417 11.20 28.49 9.58
N LEU A 418 10.67 29.67 9.25
CA LEU A 418 10.64 30.83 10.15
C LEU A 418 9.25 31.48 10.11
N ASN A 419 8.65 31.69 11.28
CA ASN A 419 7.29 32.23 11.42
C ASN A 419 6.25 31.53 10.52
N GLY A 420 6.39 30.22 10.33
CA GLY A 420 5.50 29.41 9.49
C GLY A 420 5.73 29.51 7.98
N ALA A 421 6.83 30.14 7.54
CA ALA A 421 7.21 30.25 6.13
C ALA A 421 8.48 29.44 5.82
N LEU A 422 8.45 28.65 4.75
CA LEU A 422 9.57 27.84 4.28
C LEU A 422 10.70 28.73 3.76
N GLN A 423 11.94 28.38 4.06
CA GLN A 423 13.13 29.17 3.72
C GLN A 423 13.92 28.62 2.52
N THR A 424 13.76 27.33 2.22
CA THR A 424 14.52 26.61 1.18
C THR A 424 13.66 26.15 0.00
N LEU A 425 12.35 26.06 0.19
CA LEU A 425 11.41 25.48 -0.77
C LEU A 425 10.39 26.52 -1.24
N ASP A 426 10.07 26.50 -2.53
CA ASP A 426 8.97 27.27 -3.12
C ASP A 426 7.67 26.46 -3.04
N GLU A 427 6.88 26.73 -2.00
CA GLU A 427 5.62 26.03 -1.72
C GLU A 427 4.66 26.08 -2.92
N GLU A 428 4.54 27.23 -3.59
CA GLU A 428 3.62 27.37 -4.72
C GLU A 428 4.10 26.59 -5.95
N ALA A 429 5.41 26.57 -6.22
CA ALA A 429 5.97 25.79 -7.32
C ALA A 429 5.76 24.30 -7.11
N ILE A 430 6.01 23.81 -5.90
CA ILE A 430 5.83 22.40 -5.53
C ILE A 430 4.36 21.99 -5.70
N LEU A 431 3.41 22.80 -5.21
CA LEU A 431 1.98 22.53 -5.39
C LEU A 431 1.58 22.47 -6.87
N ARG A 432 2.07 23.40 -7.70
CA ARG A 432 1.82 23.39 -9.15
C ARG A 432 2.39 22.13 -9.83
N GLN A 433 3.64 21.77 -9.54
CA GLN A 433 4.28 20.58 -10.11
C GLN A 433 3.55 19.29 -9.69
N SER A 434 3.19 19.21 -8.40
CA SER A 434 2.43 18.07 -7.86
C SER A 434 1.07 17.93 -8.55
N GLN A 435 0.37 19.04 -8.77
CA GLN A 435 -0.93 19.05 -9.44
C GLN A 435 -0.84 18.56 -10.89
N VAL A 436 0.22 18.90 -11.63
CA VAL A 436 0.44 18.40 -13.00
C VAL A 436 0.56 16.88 -13.03
N ILE A 437 1.27 16.28 -12.08
CA ILE A 437 1.39 14.82 -11.98
C ILE A 437 0.04 14.20 -11.59
N ALA A 438 -0.65 14.77 -10.61
CA ALA A 438 -1.97 14.31 -10.17
C ALA A 438 -3.00 14.34 -11.32
N GLU A 439 -2.97 15.36 -12.20
CA GLU A 439 -3.83 15.44 -13.38
C GLU A 439 -3.59 14.29 -14.37
N ARG A 440 -2.33 13.88 -14.57
CA ARG A 440 -1.97 12.72 -15.41
C ARG A 440 -2.50 11.42 -14.82
N ILE A 441 -2.35 11.23 -13.50
CA ILE A 441 -2.87 10.07 -12.77
C ILE A 441 -4.39 10.03 -12.83
N ASN A 442 -5.05 11.17 -12.62
CA ASN A 442 -6.50 11.29 -12.70
C ASN A 442 -7.04 10.95 -14.09
N ALA A 443 -6.38 11.42 -15.16
CA ALA A 443 -6.75 11.07 -16.53
C ALA A 443 -6.62 9.56 -16.80
N PHE A 444 -5.56 8.93 -16.29
CA PHE A 444 -5.36 7.47 -16.39
C PHE A 444 -6.44 6.68 -15.65
N LEU A 445 -6.71 7.02 -14.38
CA LEU A 445 -7.74 6.35 -13.59
C LEU A 445 -9.14 6.56 -14.18
N ALA A 446 -9.47 7.77 -14.62
CA ALA A 446 -10.75 8.07 -15.26
C ALA A 446 -10.94 7.31 -16.59
N SER A 447 -9.87 7.05 -17.34
CA SER A 447 -9.92 6.18 -18.53
C SER A 447 -10.16 4.73 -18.12
N ARG A 448 -9.44 4.24 -17.12
CA ARG A 448 -9.49 2.85 -16.66
C ARG A 448 -10.80 2.47 -15.98
N GLU A 449 -11.37 3.35 -15.17
CA GLU A 449 -12.66 3.12 -14.50
C GLU A 449 -13.82 2.94 -15.50
N ARG A 450 -13.73 3.60 -16.67
CA ARG A 450 -14.74 3.51 -17.73
C ARG A 450 -14.55 2.33 -18.68
N ASP A 451 -13.39 1.69 -18.64
CA ASP A 451 -13.02 0.64 -19.60
C ASP A 451 -12.82 -0.70 -18.87
N LEU A 452 -13.88 -1.52 -18.86
CA LEU A 452 -13.85 -2.86 -18.26
C LEU A 452 -12.79 -3.77 -18.92
N LEU A 453 -12.47 -3.55 -20.20
CA LEU A 453 -11.41 -4.27 -20.89
C LEU A 453 -10.05 -3.86 -20.35
N ALA A 454 -9.80 -2.56 -20.16
CA ALA A 454 -8.56 -2.07 -19.55
C ALA A 454 -8.39 -2.63 -18.12
N LYS A 455 -9.47 -2.70 -17.32
CA LYS A 455 -9.44 -3.34 -15.99
C LYS A 455 -9.08 -4.82 -16.05
N ILE A 456 -9.61 -5.58 -17.01
CA ILE A 456 -9.28 -7.01 -17.18
C ILE A 456 -7.86 -7.22 -17.74
N ILE A 457 -7.38 -6.36 -18.65
CA ILE A 457 -6.01 -6.41 -19.17
C ILE A 457 -4.99 -6.16 -18.06
N ALA A 458 -5.27 -5.23 -17.14
CA ALA A 458 -4.39 -4.93 -16.01
C ALA A 458 -4.21 -6.12 -15.05
N LEU A 459 -5.16 -7.07 -15.00
CA LEU A 459 -5.04 -8.30 -14.22
C LEU A 459 -4.14 -9.37 -14.89
N GLY A 460 -3.75 -9.15 -16.15
CA GLY A 460 -2.86 -10.03 -16.91
C GLY A 460 -3.54 -11.21 -17.62
N GLY A 461 -2.82 -11.84 -18.56
CA GLY A 461 -3.22 -13.13 -19.16
C GLY A 461 -4.45 -13.11 -20.07
N VAL A 462 -4.79 -11.97 -20.67
CA VAL A 462 -5.99 -11.82 -21.51
C VAL A 462 -5.76 -12.37 -22.91
N GLU A 463 -6.54 -13.39 -23.27
CA GLU A 463 -6.66 -13.88 -24.65
C GLU A 463 -7.95 -13.35 -25.30
N GLN A 464 -7.84 -12.84 -26.53
CA GLN A 464 -9.00 -12.52 -27.36
C GLN A 464 -9.50 -13.79 -28.03
N ALA A 465 -10.79 -14.11 -27.86
CA ALA A 465 -11.43 -15.26 -28.48
C ALA A 465 -12.26 -14.87 -29.71
N GLU A 466 -12.63 -15.88 -30.51
CA GLU A 466 -13.51 -15.79 -31.69
C GLU A 466 -14.73 -14.86 -31.51
N ILE A 467 -15.01 -14.02 -32.52
CA ILE A 467 -15.98 -12.91 -32.49
C ILE A 467 -17.45 -13.40 -32.58
N PHE A 468 -17.70 -14.52 -33.26
CA PHE A 468 -19.06 -15.06 -33.42
C PHE A 468 -19.26 -16.30 -32.55
N GLU A 469 -20.24 -16.24 -31.64
CA GLU A 469 -20.74 -17.40 -30.90
C GLU A 469 -22.13 -17.75 -31.42
N ILE A 470 -22.26 -18.95 -31.99
CA ILE A 470 -23.53 -19.50 -32.46
C ILE A 470 -24.04 -20.42 -31.37
N GLN A 471 -25.23 -20.15 -30.85
CA GLN A 471 -25.82 -20.99 -29.82
C GLN A 471 -27.32 -21.15 -30.00
N VAL A 472 -27.81 -22.33 -29.65
CA VAL A 472 -29.23 -22.56 -29.41
C VAL A 472 -29.40 -23.29 -28.09
N LYS A 473 -30.49 -23.00 -27.39
CA LYS A 473 -30.92 -23.75 -26.22
C LYS A 473 -32.33 -24.28 -26.47
N ALA A 474 -32.57 -25.52 -26.08
CA ALA A 474 -33.88 -26.13 -26.14
C ALA A 474 -34.22 -26.78 -24.79
N HIS A 475 -35.42 -26.52 -24.27
CA HIS A 475 -35.96 -27.23 -23.11
C HIS A 475 -36.33 -28.66 -23.53
N LEU A 476 -35.96 -29.63 -22.69
CA LEU A 476 -36.17 -31.04 -22.94
C LEU A 476 -37.13 -31.64 -21.91
N ASP A 477 -38.15 -32.35 -22.40
CA ASP A 477 -38.99 -33.19 -21.55
C ASP A 477 -38.27 -34.48 -21.09
N SER A 478 -37.26 -34.93 -21.85
CA SER A 478 -36.44 -36.11 -21.52
C SER A 478 -35.07 -36.09 -22.21
N GLU A 479 -34.10 -36.83 -21.67
CA GLU A 479 -32.76 -36.96 -22.27
C GLU A 479 -32.73 -37.77 -23.59
N ALA A 480 -33.85 -38.40 -23.99
CA ALA A 480 -33.92 -39.28 -25.16
C ALA A 480 -33.50 -38.56 -26.47
N ALA A 481 -33.81 -37.26 -26.58
CA ALA A 481 -33.41 -36.42 -27.72
C ALA A 481 -31.88 -36.31 -27.85
N VAL A 482 -31.17 -36.19 -26.72
CA VAL A 482 -29.71 -36.11 -26.68
C VAL A 482 -29.09 -37.46 -27.01
N GLU A 483 -29.65 -38.55 -26.50
CA GLU A 483 -29.18 -39.89 -26.84
C GLU A 483 -29.34 -40.23 -28.32
N ALA A 484 -30.47 -39.84 -28.93
CA ALA A 484 -30.72 -40.03 -30.35
C ALA A 484 -29.67 -39.29 -31.20
N LEU A 485 -29.38 -38.04 -30.83
CA LEU A 485 -28.37 -37.23 -31.51
C LEU A 485 -26.96 -37.85 -31.39
N LEU A 486 -26.58 -38.30 -30.19
CA LEU A 486 -25.25 -38.89 -29.95
C LEU A 486 -25.07 -40.29 -30.58
N LYS A 487 -26.16 -41.01 -30.85
CA LYS A 487 -26.15 -42.32 -31.55
C LYS A 487 -26.22 -42.18 -33.08
N SER A 488 -26.43 -40.97 -33.60
CA SER A 488 -26.48 -40.72 -35.05
C SER A 488 -25.13 -41.08 -35.70
N PRO A 489 -25.13 -41.83 -36.83
CA PRO A 489 -23.90 -42.15 -37.55
C PRO A 489 -23.21 -40.92 -38.15
N GLU A 490 -23.92 -39.78 -38.25
CA GLU A 490 -23.38 -38.52 -38.76
C GLU A 490 -22.60 -37.71 -37.71
N VAL A 491 -22.69 -38.10 -36.44
CA VAL A 491 -22.10 -37.38 -35.30
C VAL A 491 -20.90 -38.16 -34.77
N THR A 492 -19.71 -37.56 -34.83
CA THR A 492 -18.50 -38.13 -34.22
C THR A 492 -18.20 -37.44 -32.90
N ILE A 493 -18.12 -38.18 -31.80
CA ILE A 493 -17.77 -37.63 -30.48
C ILE A 493 -16.26 -37.62 -30.33
N SER A 494 -15.66 -36.44 -30.20
CA SER A 494 -14.22 -36.29 -29.99
C SER A 494 -13.82 -36.21 -28.51
N LYS A 495 -14.72 -35.72 -27.65
CA LYS A 495 -14.46 -35.61 -26.20
C LYS A 495 -15.76 -35.56 -25.40
N GLN A 496 -15.74 -36.14 -24.21
CA GLN A 496 -16.83 -36.03 -23.22
C GLN A 496 -16.29 -35.47 -21.90
N SER A 497 -17.11 -34.72 -21.17
CA SER A 497 -16.80 -34.27 -19.81
C SER A 497 -18.07 -34.05 -18.99
N VAL A 498 -17.97 -34.22 -17.67
CA VAL A 498 -19.03 -33.93 -16.69
C VAL A 498 -18.54 -32.83 -15.77
N ARG A 499 -19.37 -31.81 -15.54
CA ARG A 499 -18.95 -30.59 -14.87
C ARG A 499 -20.01 -30.04 -13.94
N THR A 500 -19.55 -29.43 -12.86
CA THR A 500 -20.34 -28.50 -12.06
C THR A 500 -19.76 -27.11 -12.26
N GLN A 501 -20.60 -26.15 -12.64
CA GLN A 501 -20.18 -24.79 -12.93
C GLN A 501 -20.91 -23.81 -12.03
N TYR A 502 -20.13 -22.99 -11.34
CA TYR A 502 -20.63 -21.82 -10.61
C TYR A 502 -20.21 -20.58 -11.40
N ASP A 503 -21.19 -19.89 -11.96
CA ASP A 503 -21.01 -18.66 -12.72
C ASP A 503 -21.50 -17.47 -11.89
N THR A 504 -20.61 -16.53 -11.55
CA THR A 504 -20.97 -15.23 -10.99
C THR A 504 -20.90 -14.18 -12.09
N TYR A 505 -22.04 -13.58 -12.41
CA TYR A 505 -22.17 -12.51 -13.40
C TYR A 505 -22.23 -11.15 -12.71
N PHE A 506 -21.36 -10.27 -13.18
CA PHE A 506 -21.33 -8.85 -12.86
C PHE A 506 -21.92 -8.10 -14.04
N LEU A 507 -23.03 -7.42 -13.82
CA LEU A 507 -23.82 -6.75 -14.83
C LEU A 507 -23.67 -5.24 -14.67
N PHE A 508 -23.45 -4.55 -15.78
CA PHE A 508 -23.23 -3.10 -15.83
C PHE A 508 -24.33 -2.40 -16.65
N GLN A 509 -24.57 -1.12 -16.38
CA GLN A 509 -25.59 -0.32 -17.08
C GLN A 509 -25.36 -0.20 -18.59
N ASN A 510 -24.13 -0.36 -19.07
CA ASN A 510 -23.77 -0.31 -20.50
C ASN A 510 -23.96 -1.66 -21.21
N GLU A 511 -24.70 -2.60 -20.61
CA GLU A 511 -24.97 -3.96 -21.10
C GLU A 511 -23.73 -4.87 -21.25
N GLU A 512 -22.54 -4.37 -20.93
CA GLU A 512 -21.38 -5.22 -20.73
C GLU A 512 -21.56 -6.07 -19.47
N ARG A 513 -20.86 -7.19 -19.44
CA ARG A 513 -20.88 -8.06 -18.28
C ARG A 513 -19.58 -8.83 -18.13
N ILE A 514 -19.21 -9.03 -16.88
CA ILE A 514 -18.08 -9.88 -16.51
C ILE A 514 -18.65 -11.16 -15.92
N ARG A 515 -18.11 -12.31 -16.33
CA ARG A 515 -18.44 -13.59 -15.72
C ARG A 515 -17.20 -14.23 -15.12
N ILE A 516 -17.26 -14.49 -13.83
CA ILE A 516 -16.31 -15.32 -13.11
C ILE A 516 -16.89 -16.73 -13.07
N ARG A 517 -16.12 -17.72 -13.51
CA ARG A 517 -16.53 -19.12 -13.56
C ARG A 517 -15.60 -19.96 -12.74
N GLU A 518 -16.18 -20.75 -11.84
CA GLU A 518 -15.57 -21.90 -11.21
C GLU A 518 -16.07 -23.17 -11.92
N ASP A 519 -15.16 -23.90 -12.58
CA ASP A 519 -15.45 -25.08 -13.40
C ASP A 519 -14.85 -26.34 -12.74
N HIS A 520 -15.68 -27.14 -12.09
CA HIS A 520 -15.32 -28.45 -11.54
C HIS A 520 -15.53 -29.53 -12.59
N ARG A 521 -14.56 -30.44 -12.75
CA ARG A 521 -14.71 -31.62 -13.61
C ARG A 521 -14.70 -32.89 -12.76
N THR A 522 -15.62 -33.80 -13.04
CA THR A 522 -15.76 -35.07 -12.32
C THR A 522 -15.60 -36.29 -13.21
N ASP A 523 -15.28 -36.08 -14.50
CA ASP A 523 -15.05 -37.15 -15.46
C ASP A 523 -13.66 -37.82 -15.33
N PRO A 524 -13.47 -39.06 -15.82
CA PRO A 524 -12.16 -39.74 -15.76
C PRO A 524 -11.05 -38.91 -16.42
N GLY A 525 -9.95 -38.68 -15.70
CA GLY A 525 -8.87 -37.79 -16.14
C GLY A 525 -9.16 -36.29 -15.93
N ALA A 526 -10.16 -35.96 -15.11
CA ALA A 526 -10.36 -34.62 -14.61
C ALA A 526 -9.15 -34.14 -13.79
N ARG A 527 -8.93 -32.83 -13.84
CA ARG A 527 -8.00 -32.15 -12.94
C ARG A 527 -8.56 -32.21 -11.51
N PRO A 528 -7.70 -32.32 -10.49
CA PRO A 528 -8.13 -32.34 -9.09
C PRO A 528 -8.68 -30.99 -8.63
N GLU A 529 -8.19 -29.89 -9.19
CA GLU A 529 -8.62 -28.54 -8.81
C GLU A 529 -9.61 -27.93 -9.82
N PRO A 530 -10.57 -27.11 -9.38
CA PRO A 530 -11.43 -26.35 -10.27
C PRO A 530 -10.62 -25.38 -11.15
N LYS A 531 -11.13 -25.10 -12.36
CA LYS A 531 -10.58 -24.03 -13.19
C LYS A 531 -11.38 -22.77 -12.95
N TYR A 532 -10.68 -21.72 -12.52
CA TYR A 532 -11.23 -20.38 -12.40
C TYR A 532 -10.98 -19.58 -13.68
N THR A 533 -11.98 -18.86 -14.16
CA THR A 533 -11.86 -18.08 -15.39
C THR A 533 -12.71 -16.82 -15.30
N ILE A 534 -12.13 -15.67 -15.61
CA ILE A 534 -12.85 -14.40 -15.77
C ILE A 534 -13.08 -14.15 -17.27
N THR A 535 -14.26 -13.67 -17.64
CA THR A 535 -14.60 -13.36 -19.03
C THR A 535 -15.32 -12.02 -19.11
N LEU A 536 -14.75 -11.05 -19.84
CA LEU A 536 -15.49 -9.87 -20.31
C LEU A 536 -16.31 -10.24 -21.53
N MET A 537 -17.58 -9.87 -21.53
CA MET A 537 -18.48 -9.99 -22.67
C MET A 537 -19.04 -8.60 -22.95
N ALA A 538 -18.73 -8.08 -24.14
CA ALA A 538 -19.39 -6.89 -24.65
C ALA A 538 -20.88 -7.17 -24.91
N GLU A 539 -21.64 -6.09 -25.14
CA GLU A 539 -23.02 -6.18 -25.63
C GLU A 539 -23.08 -7.09 -26.87
N ALA A 540 -24.08 -7.95 -26.93
CA ALA A 540 -24.23 -8.89 -28.03
C ALA A 540 -25.14 -8.32 -29.11
N VAL A 541 -24.62 -8.18 -30.33
CA VAL A 541 -25.47 -7.95 -31.49
C VAL A 541 -26.13 -9.27 -31.85
N ARG A 542 -27.46 -9.31 -31.71
CA ARG A 542 -28.28 -10.51 -31.90
C ARG A 542 -28.82 -10.58 -33.33
N GLY A 543 -28.40 -11.60 -34.08
CA GLY A 543 -29.05 -12.00 -35.32
C GLY A 543 -30.02 -13.16 -35.06
N GLU A 544 -31.30 -12.96 -35.34
CA GLU A 544 -32.29 -14.05 -35.26
C GLU A 544 -32.32 -14.84 -36.57
N TYR A 545 -32.02 -16.14 -36.47
CA TYR A 545 -32.22 -17.12 -37.53
C TYR A 545 -33.39 -18.04 -37.14
N PRO A 546 -34.05 -18.73 -38.09
CA PRO A 546 -35.22 -19.56 -37.80
C PRO A 546 -35.00 -20.57 -36.66
N ASP A 547 -33.83 -21.24 -36.65
CA ASP A 547 -33.56 -22.36 -35.73
C ASP A 547 -32.41 -22.10 -34.74
N ALA A 548 -31.79 -20.91 -34.74
CA ALA A 548 -30.65 -20.60 -33.88
C ALA A 548 -30.50 -19.10 -33.60
N ILE A 549 -29.75 -18.76 -32.55
CA ILE A 549 -29.34 -17.38 -32.29
C ILE A 549 -27.86 -17.25 -32.61
N VAL A 550 -27.53 -16.28 -33.45
CA VAL A 550 -26.14 -15.87 -33.66
C VAL A 550 -25.89 -14.65 -32.80
N LEU A 551 -24.93 -14.76 -31.89
CA LEU A 551 -24.48 -13.64 -31.08
C LEU A 551 -23.08 -13.22 -31.56
N SER A 552 -22.99 -11.99 -32.03
CA SER A 552 -21.71 -11.34 -32.32
C SER A 552 -21.34 -10.47 -31.13
N ARG A 553 -20.24 -10.79 -30.44
CA ARG A 553 -19.73 -9.95 -29.36
C ARG A 553 -18.22 -10.13 -29.16
N ALA A 554 -17.55 -9.06 -28.77
CA ALA A 554 -16.17 -9.16 -28.30
C ALA A 554 -16.13 -9.94 -26.98
N ARG A 555 -15.16 -10.85 -26.87
CA ARG A 555 -14.97 -11.70 -25.69
C ARG A 555 -13.50 -11.79 -25.32
N TYR A 556 -13.22 -11.44 -24.08
CA TYR A 556 -11.86 -11.47 -23.52
C TYR A 556 -11.85 -12.40 -22.32
N THR A 557 -10.91 -13.32 -22.26
CA THR A 557 -10.85 -14.36 -21.22
C THR A 557 -9.49 -14.38 -20.57
N ALA A 558 -9.44 -14.45 -19.25
CA ALA A 558 -8.22 -14.62 -18.46
C ALA A 558 -8.43 -15.63 -17.33
N HIS A 559 -7.32 -16.04 -16.70
CA HIS A 559 -7.39 -16.79 -15.44
C HIS A 559 -7.97 -15.89 -14.34
N ALA A 560 -8.77 -16.48 -13.45
CA ALA A 560 -9.33 -15.77 -12.31
C ALA A 560 -8.55 -16.14 -11.05
N ASP A 561 -7.49 -15.38 -10.80
CA ASP A 561 -6.51 -15.64 -9.72
C ASP A 561 -6.88 -15.00 -8.37
N HIS A 562 -7.98 -14.23 -8.33
CA HIS A 562 -8.50 -13.61 -7.11
C HIS A 562 -9.90 -14.13 -6.73
N SER A 563 -10.34 -13.83 -5.51
CA SER A 563 -11.66 -14.23 -5.02
C SER A 563 -12.81 -13.51 -5.73
N ALA A 564 -14.00 -14.10 -5.74
CA ALA A 564 -15.22 -13.45 -6.25
C ALA A 564 -15.52 -12.13 -5.52
N ARG A 565 -15.20 -12.05 -4.21
CA ARG A 565 -15.30 -10.83 -3.41
C ARG A 565 -14.38 -9.72 -3.94
N PHE A 566 -13.10 -10.02 -4.14
CA PHE A 566 -12.12 -9.09 -4.71
C PHE A 566 -12.62 -8.51 -6.04
N TYR A 567 -13.07 -9.38 -6.95
CA TYR A 567 -13.54 -8.90 -8.25
C TYR A 567 -14.79 -8.04 -8.13
N ARG A 568 -15.71 -8.35 -7.20
CA ARG A 568 -16.91 -7.52 -6.98
C ARG A 568 -16.53 -6.12 -6.52
N GLU A 569 -15.59 -6.01 -5.58
CA GLU A 569 -15.10 -4.73 -5.05
C GLU A 569 -14.32 -3.95 -6.11
N TYR A 570 -13.52 -4.64 -6.92
CA TYR A 570 -12.69 -4.04 -7.96
C TYR A 570 -13.48 -3.53 -9.18
N PHE A 571 -14.46 -4.32 -9.65
CA PHE A 571 -15.27 -3.94 -10.81
C PHE A 571 -16.49 -3.09 -10.46
N GLN A 572 -16.97 -3.13 -9.22
CA GLN A 572 -18.14 -2.36 -8.74
C GLN A 572 -19.38 -2.50 -9.65
N PRO A 573 -19.89 -3.74 -9.87
CA PRO A 573 -21.01 -3.94 -10.77
C PRO A 573 -22.33 -3.39 -10.21
N ASP A 574 -23.21 -2.94 -11.09
CA ASP A 574 -24.56 -2.47 -10.72
C ASP A 574 -25.41 -3.60 -10.14
N ARG A 575 -25.26 -4.83 -10.69
CA ARG A 575 -25.97 -6.02 -10.23
C ARG A 575 -25.07 -7.25 -10.28
N VAL A 576 -25.25 -8.14 -9.31
CA VAL A 576 -24.61 -9.46 -9.27
C VAL A 576 -25.68 -10.53 -9.43
N HIS A 577 -25.43 -11.52 -10.29
CA HIS A 577 -26.29 -12.67 -10.50
C HIS A 577 -25.45 -13.96 -10.46
N GLU A 578 -25.87 -14.93 -9.65
CA GLU A 578 -25.16 -16.20 -9.48
C GLU A 578 -25.96 -17.34 -10.09
N LEU A 579 -25.27 -18.20 -10.83
CA LEU A 579 -25.86 -19.33 -11.54
C LEU A 579 -25.03 -20.58 -11.30
N GLU A 580 -25.64 -21.59 -10.68
CA GLU A 580 -25.07 -22.93 -10.60
C GLU A 580 -25.73 -23.84 -11.65
N LYS A 581 -24.91 -24.61 -12.37
CA LYS A 581 -25.39 -25.64 -13.29
C LYS A 581 -24.54 -26.90 -13.30
N GLN A 582 -25.21 -28.03 -13.47
CA GLN A 582 -24.61 -29.30 -13.81
C GLN A 582 -24.59 -29.44 -15.33
N ARG A 583 -23.44 -29.79 -15.90
CA ARG A 583 -23.23 -29.88 -17.34
C ARG A 583 -22.62 -31.21 -17.75
N ARG A 584 -23.31 -31.95 -18.61
CA ARG A 584 -22.73 -33.04 -19.40
C ARG A 584 -22.41 -32.50 -20.79
N ARG A 585 -21.14 -32.52 -21.17
CA ARG A 585 -20.66 -31.91 -22.41
C ARG A 585 -20.03 -32.94 -23.34
N TRP A 586 -20.41 -32.88 -24.60
CA TRP A 586 -19.78 -33.58 -25.71
C TRP A 586 -19.21 -32.56 -26.70
N ARG A 587 -17.95 -32.76 -27.10
CA ARG A 587 -17.40 -32.16 -28.32
C ARG A 587 -17.71 -33.12 -29.46
N ILE A 588 -18.39 -32.62 -30.46
CA ILE A 588 -18.81 -33.41 -31.62
C ILE A 588 -18.31 -32.77 -32.89
N ILE A 589 -18.03 -33.61 -33.89
CA ILE A 589 -17.82 -33.22 -35.27
C ILE A 589 -19.06 -33.64 -36.05
N TYR A 590 -19.71 -32.70 -36.71
CA TYR A 590 -20.86 -32.92 -37.58
C TYR A 590 -20.60 -32.26 -38.93
N LYS A 591 -20.65 -33.05 -40.01
CA LYS A 591 -20.33 -32.61 -41.39
C LYS A 591 -19.00 -31.83 -41.52
N GLY A 592 -18.00 -32.21 -40.72
CA GLY A 592 -16.67 -31.59 -40.72
C GLY A 592 -16.52 -30.34 -39.83
N TYR A 593 -17.57 -29.95 -39.09
CA TYR A 593 -17.55 -28.79 -38.20
C TYR A 593 -17.62 -29.20 -36.72
N ASP A 594 -16.86 -28.50 -35.88
CA ASP A 594 -16.85 -28.71 -34.43
C ASP A 594 -18.01 -27.99 -33.73
N PHE A 595 -18.72 -28.75 -32.90
CA PHE A 595 -19.75 -28.25 -32.00
C PHE A 595 -19.50 -28.72 -30.56
N ALA A 596 -20.04 -27.98 -29.60
CA ALA A 596 -20.15 -28.36 -28.22
C ALA A 596 -21.62 -28.56 -27.88
N LEU A 597 -21.99 -29.82 -27.66
CA LEU A 597 -23.28 -30.21 -27.14
C LEU A 597 -23.22 -30.20 -25.63
N ASN A 598 -24.05 -29.42 -24.96
CA ASN A 598 -24.14 -29.37 -23.50
C ASN A 598 -25.56 -29.72 -23.08
N LEU A 599 -25.69 -30.74 -22.23
CA LEU A 599 -26.90 -31.02 -21.50
C LEU A 599 -26.75 -30.41 -20.11
N ASP A 600 -27.54 -29.38 -19.84
CA ASP A 600 -27.45 -28.55 -18.65
C ASP A 600 -28.69 -28.71 -17.76
N THR A 601 -28.46 -28.74 -16.45
CA THR A 601 -29.50 -28.61 -15.43
C THR A 601 -29.10 -27.50 -14.48
N LEU A 602 -29.97 -26.52 -14.28
CA LEU A 602 -29.74 -25.42 -13.35
C LEU A 602 -30.08 -25.87 -11.94
N ALA A 603 -29.27 -25.49 -10.94
CA ALA A 603 -29.52 -25.87 -9.56
C ALA A 603 -30.66 -25.04 -8.92
N HIS A 604 -30.89 -23.83 -9.44
CA HIS A 604 -31.82 -22.84 -8.90
C HIS A 604 -32.62 -22.18 -10.03
N GLY A 605 -33.89 -21.86 -9.79
CA GLY A 605 -34.81 -21.26 -10.78
C GLY A 605 -36.20 -21.90 -10.77
N THR A 606 -37.17 -21.28 -11.45
CA THR A 606 -38.55 -21.81 -11.59
C THR A 606 -38.65 -22.96 -12.58
N ASP A 607 -37.68 -23.09 -13.48
CA ASP A 607 -37.55 -24.16 -14.46
C ASP A 607 -36.07 -24.58 -14.58
N PRO A 608 -35.64 -25.65 -13.86
CA PRO A 608 -34.23 -26.05 -13.84
C PRO A 608 -33.78 -26.80 -15.11
N GLY A 609 -34.66 -27.03 -16.10
CA GLY A 609 -34.40 -27.84 -17.28
C GLY A 609 -34.82 -29.31 -17.10
N PRO A 610 -34.22 -30.27 -17.86
CA PRO A 610 -32.94 -30.16 -18.58
C PRO A 610 -33.00 -29.35 -19.88
N TYR A 611 -31.86 -28.74 -20.22
CA TYR A 611 -31.69 -27.96 -21.44
C TYR A 611 -30.60 -28.55 -22.34
N LEU A 612 -30.89 -28.69 -23.64
CA LEU A 612 -29.88 -28.95 -24.66
C LEU A 612 -29.35 -27.62 -25.19
N GLU A 613 -28.07 -27.33 -24.94
CA GLU A 613 -27.35 -26.18 -25.48
C GLU A 613 -26.34 -26.65 -26.55
N ILE A 614 -26.57 -26.32 -27.82
CA ILE A 614 -25.61 -26.58 -28.91
C ILE A 614 -24.83 -25.29 -29.19
N LYS A 615 -23.50 -25.36 -29.14
CA LYS A 615 -22.60 -24.21 -29.33
C LYS A 615 -21.54 -24.44 -30.37
N ALA A 616 -21.29 -23.42 -31.20
CA ALA A 616 -20.10 -23.30 -32.02
C ALA A 616 -19.54 -21.89 -31.95
N ARG A 617 -18.28 -21.75 -32.35
CA ARG A 617 -17.59 -20.45 -32.44
C ARG A 617 -16.75 -20.40 -33.71
N THR A 618 -16.57 -19.19 -34.22
CA THR A 618 -15.79 -18.92 -35.44
C THR A 618 -15.43 -17.44 -35.54
N TRP A 619 -14.38 -17.14 -36.31
CA TRP A 619 -13.99 -15.77 -36.67
C TRP A 619 -14.75 -15.22 -37.89
N SER A 620 -15.48 -16.05 -38.64
CA SER A 620 -16.14 -15.67 -39.89
C SER A 620 -17.66 -15.59 -39.76
N SER A 621 -18.24 -14.44 -40.13
CA SER A 621 -19.70 -14.26 -40.17
C SER A 621 -20.40 -15.22 -41.15
N ARG A 622 -19.76 -15.51 -42.29
CA ARG A 622 -20.27 -16.47 -43.29
C ARG A 622 -20.26 -17.89 -42.74
N ASP A 623 -19.18 -18.27 -42.04
CA ASP A 623 -19.10 -19.57 -41.36
C ASP A 623 -20.11 -19.64 -40.20
N ALA A 624 -20.35 -18.53 -39.50
CA ALA A 624 -21.33 -18.47 -38.42
C ALA A 624 -22.76 -18.71 -38.92
N ALA A 625 -23.14 -18.10 -40.06
CA ALA A 625 -24.43 -18.35 -40.69
C ALA A 625 -24.58 -19.83 -41.10
N HIS A 626 -23.55 -20.42 -41.71
CA HIS A 626 -23.59 -21.83 -42.10
C HIS A 626 -23.66 -22.78 -40.89
N ARG A 627 -22.91 -22.51 -39.82
CA ARG A 627 -23.01 -23.29 -38.58
C ARG A 627 -24.36 -23.14 -37.89
N ALA A 628 -25.05 -22.00 -38.05
CA ALA A 628 -26.42 -21.83 -37.56
C ALA A 628 -27.40 -22.75 -38.30
N GLU A 629 -27.27 -22.91 -39.62
CA GLU A 629 -28.04 -23.89 -40.41
C GLU A 629 -27.77 -25.32 -39.94
N LEU A 630 -26.49 -25.68 -39.72
CA LEU A 630 -26.10 -27.00 -39.22
C LEU A 630 -26.63 -27.27 -37.81
N ILE A 631 -26.76 -26.25 -36.96
CA ILE A 631 -27.42 -26.38 -35.66
C ILE A 631 -28.91 -26.70 -35.84
N GLY A 632 -29.60 -26.09 -36.80
CA GLY A 632 -30.98 -26.44 -37.14
C GLY A 632 -31.12 -27.90 -37.57
N GLU A 633 -30.19 -28.42 -38.36
CA GLU A 633 -30.15 -29.86 -38.69
C GLU A 633 -29.94 -30.74 -37.45
N LEU A 634 -29.03 -30.36 -36.56
CA LEU A 634 -28.78 -31.08 -35.31
C LEU A 634 -30.02 -31.08 -34.39
N LEU A 635 -30.78 -29.99 -34.34
CA LEU A 635 -32.05 -29.93 -33.61
C LEU A 635 -33.10 -30.85 -34.22
N ASN A 636 -33.21 -30.87 -35.55
CA ASN A 636 -34.10 -31.79 -36.26
C ASN A 636 -33.74 -33.26 -36.01
N LEU A 637 -32.43 -33.59 -36.00
CA LEU A 637 -31.95 -34.93 -35.63
C LEU A 637 -32.28 -35.30 -34.18
N ALA A 638 -32.32 -34.32 -33.28
CA ALA A 638 -32.75 -34.50 -31.90
C ALA A 638 -34.30 -34.51 -31.74
N GLY A 639 -35.07 -34.25 -32.80
CA GLY A 639 -36.53 -34.17 -32.76
C GLY A 639 -37.08 -32.92 -32.06
N LEU A 640 -36.32 -31.83 -32.02
CA LEU A 640 -36.66 -30.60 -31.32
C LEU A 640 -37.07 -29.52 -32.31
N GLY A 641 -38.23 -28.88 -32.07
CA GLY A 641 -38.76 -27.80 -32.91
C GLY A 641 -38.81 -26.45 -32.19
N GLU A 642 -39.30 -25.41 -32.87
CA GLU A 642 -39.36 -24.02 -32.36
C GLU A 642 -39.99 -23.89 -30.95
N ARG A 643 -40.99 -24.72 -30.64
CA ARG A 643 -41.70 -24.68 -29.34
C ARG A 643 -40.81 -25.04 -28.14
N ASN A 644 -39.72 -25.76 -28.39
CA ASN A 644 -38.76 -26.14 -27.36
C ASN A 644 -37.67 -25.08 -27.17
N LEU A 645 -37.54 -24.11 -28.08
CA LEU A 645 -36.39 -23.21 -28.11
C LEU A 645 -36.46 -22.14 -27.02
N VAL A 646 -35.37 -22.03 -26.27
CA VAL A 646 -35.16 -21.02 -25.24
C VAL A 646 -34.23 -19.95 -25.78
N LYS A 647 -34.83 -18.80 -26.05
CA LYS A 647 -34.17 -17.67 -26.70
C LYS A 647 -33.34 -16.78 -25.76
N GLN A 648 -33.54 -16.92 -24.44
CA GLN A 648 -32.81 -16.19 -23.40
C GLN A 648 -31.51 -16.90 -23.05
N GLU A 649 -30.50 -16.19 -22.58
CA GLU A 649 -29.32 -16.79 -21.95
C GLU A 649 -29.57 -17.18 -20.50
N TYR A 650 -28.81 -18.13 -19.94
CA TYR A 650 -29.06 -18.59 -18.56
C TYR A 650 -29.02 -17.48 -17.51
N VAL A 651 -28.22 -16.43 -17.71
CA VAL A 651 -28.17 -15.25 -16.81
C VAL A 651 -29.42 -14.37 -16.91
N GLU A 652 -30.17 -14.49 -18.01
CA GLU A 652 -31.45 -13.81 -18.24
C GLU A 652 -32.63 -14.69 -17.78
N MET A 653 -32.38 -15.98 -17.53
CA MET A 653 -33.34 -16.96 -17.02
C MET A 653 -33.31 -16.91 -15.49
N GLY A 654 -33.81 -15.82 -14.92
CA GLY A 654 -33.96 -15.60 -13.48
C GLY A 654 -35.40 -15.30 -13.13
#